data_AF-A0A1Y1MX44-F1
#
_entry.id   AF-A0A1Y1MX44-F1
#
_cell.length_a   1.000
_cell.length_b   1.000
_cell.length_c   1.000
_cell.angle_alpha   90.00
_cell.angle_beta   90.00
_cell.angle_gamma   90.00
#
_symmetry.space_group_name_H-M   'P 1'
#
loop_
_entity.id
_entity.type
_entity.pdbx_description
1 polymer ?
#
loop_
_entity_poly.entity_id
_entity_poly.type
_entity_poly.pdbx_seq_one_letter_code
_entity_poly.pdbx_strand_id
1 'polypeptide(L)'
;MLGNNTNESQKYSYLPNSPPAEPKRRRWDAFNDPPVEVLQGSAEETKISDGLVKVAKIAAYLLTFIVVLGAATISKGTLLFMTSQIGRNTTKMYCNELIDRNRQFVVQLPQIERTVWMWMLIFVYFVPEFLTFLRSLRMSIFKRWDMPTSAESWSLVATESLPPVGSALLVFVILPELDVLKGVMLTNAICFVPAVVAFFSRTPHEKSNVVKMSFDVISIIAQGSALVIWPMIEKEPTMWMIPIAVLLISAGWWENFVSEGSPIKFIKKLGKSKKKFNNSRYFLYSFISIWKCVLFFVTTIAIISVREGSVDFMFENFADAFSSHAINPTEIKPLIRGEGGMFETANHSPIMSNSLTPIWVFLINVTFTYICYIFGKFACKILIQGFSFAFPVNLTVPTTVAILVALCGVHNGNPCAFSTAIPPYLFFSSPPFYFLENFIRSQHVWVWLLWLLSQIWITIHIWQPRCEKLAKTERLYVRPMFDAFLIDQSLALNRRRDDLPEKLDENDGDEGETFEVNTPPMRNNSSYDCSVSRIYACGTMWHEKFEEMVEFLKSVIRLDEDQRARRLVRDELGFEMPDYYELETHIYFDDAFVRLHEKDNNPKLNQYVKNLVLAVDEATSKVHQIANMKLGDPTKYVTPYGGRLVWTLPGKTLLIAHLKDSKKIRQKKRWSQVMYMYYLLGHRLMQRNDLSPKQKDLISENTYILALDGDIDFQPHAVHLLVDLMKKAKDLGAACGRIHPLGYGPLVWYQMFEYAIGHWLQKAAEHTIGCVLCSPGCFSLFRAKALMENGVMRRYASQAKLARHFVQYDLGEDRWLCTLLLQNGYRVEYSAASDSYTHCPEGFKEFYNQRRRWMPSTTANVIDLLMNCERTIKINDSISRPYITYQIILLIGTVL
;
A
#
# COMPACT_ATOMS: atom_id res chain seq x y z
N MET A 1 -61.85 -37.62 68.49
CA MET A 1 -61.41 -38.70 67.59
C MET A 1 -60.29 -38.14 66.72
N LEU A 2 -59.13 -38.82 66.82
CA LEU A 2 -57.85 -38.75 66.08
C LEU A 2 -57.85 -37.92 64.77
N GLY A 3 -56.86 -37.11 64.41
CA GLY A 3 -55.50 -36.91 64.90
C GLY A 3 -54.62 -36.38 63.73
N ASN A 4 -53.84 -35.34 64.02
CA ASN A 4 -52.97 -34.51 63.18
C ASN A 4 -51.83 -35.18 62.36
N ASN A 5 -51.23 -34.36 61.46
CA ASN A 5 -49.77 -34.09 61.25
C ASN A 5 -49.03 -34.47 59.93
N THR A 6 -48.58 -33.41 59.23
CA THR A 6 -47.20 -33.02 58.77
C THR A 6 -46.27 -33.89 57.89
N ASN A 7 -45.69 -33.20 56.88
CA ASN A 7 -44.27 -33.05 56.45
C ASN A 7 -43.52 -34.03 55.51
N GLU A 8 -43.02 -33.42 54.42
CA GLU A 8 -41.65 -33.39 53.85
C GLU A 8 -40.90 -34.65 53.38
N SER A 9 -40.28 -34.49 52.18
CA SER A 9 -38.98 -35.00 51.68
C SER A 9 -38.96 -36.08 50.57
N GLN A 10 -38.27 -35.72 49.46
CA GLN A 10 -37.67 -36.49 48.32
C GLN A 10 -38.16 -35.92 46.97
N LYS A 11 -37.52 -34.95 46.29
CA LYS A 11 -36.14 -34.79 45.75
C LYS A 11 -35.70 -35.85 44.71
N TYR A 12 -35.84 -35.44 43.45
CA TYR A 12 -34.97 -35.62 42.27
C TYR A 12 -34.02 -36.83 42.21
N SER A 13 -34.27 -37.74 41.26
CA SER A 13 -33.23 -38.47 40.52
C SER A 13 -33.66 -38.66 39.06
N TYR A 14 -33.24 -37.73 38.19
CA TYR A 14 -33.15 -37.98 36.75
C TYR A 14 -31.70 -37.69 36.37
N LEU A 15 -30.89 -38.74 36.42
CA LEU A 15 -29.58 -38.80 35.76
C LEU A 15 -29.81 -38.62 34.25
N PRO A 16 -29.10 -37.71 33.56
CA PRO A 16 -28.97 -37.80 32.12
C PRO A 16 -28.07 -39.01 31.82
N ASN A 17 -28.54 -39.89 30.95
CA ASN A 17 -27.84 -41.07 30.47
C ASN A 17 -26.36 -40.75 30.18
N SER A 18 -25.46 -41.49 30.83
CA SER A 18 -24.08 -41.61 30.39
C SER A 18 -24.07 -42.02 28.90
N PRO A 19 -23.15 -41.48 28.08
CA PRO A 19 -22.98 -41.98 26.71
C PRO A 19 -22.77 -43.50 26.77
N PRO A 20 -23.31 -44.28 25.81
CA PRO A 20 -23.12 -45.71 25.80
C PRO A 20 -21.61 -46.00 25.84
N ALA A 21 -21.19 -46.83 26.80
CA ALA A 21 -19.80 -47.24 26.90
C ALA A 21 -19.36 -47.84 25.56
N GLU A 22 -18.26 -47.32 24.98
CA GLU A 22 -17.66 -47.90 23.79
C GLU A 22 -17.51 -49.42 23.98
N PRO A 23 -17.93 -50.26 23.01
CA PRO A 23 -17.79 -51.69 23.13
C PRO A 23 -16.31 -52.05 23.32
N LYS A 24 -16.00 -52.87 24.34
CA LYS A 24 -14.65 -53.37 24.62
C LYS A 24 -14.06 -54.00 23.36
N ARG A 25 -13.02 -53.34 22.84
CA ARG A 25 -12.27 -53.65 21.62
C ARG A 25 -11.75 -55.09 21.64
N ARG A 26 -11.96 -55.83 20.54
CA ARG A 26 -11.40 -57.18 20.37
C ARG A 26 -10.02 -57.07 19.71
N ARG A 27 -9.00 -57.70 20.30
CA ARG A 27 -7.58 -57.63 19.89
C ARG A 27 -7.25 -58.16 18.48
N TRP A 28 -8.21 -58.73 17.75
CA TRP A 28 -7.96 -59.41 16.47
C TRP A 28 -8.30 -58.58 15.23
N ASP A 29 -8.93 -57.42 15.38
CA ASP A 29 -9.25 -56.54 14.25
C ASP A 29 -8.05 -55.66 13.89
N ALA A 30 -7.27 -56.09 12.90
CA ALA A 30 -6.04 -55.45 12.45
C ALA A 30 -6.26 -54.46 11.29
N PHE A 31 -7.48 -54.40 10.73
CA PHE A 31 -7.83 -53.53 9.61
C PHE A 31 -8.69 -52.36 10.11
N ASN A 32 -8.04 -51.41 10.76
CA ASN A 32 -8.66 -50.12 11.07
C ASN A 32 -8.55 -49.22 9.83
N ASP A 33 -9.68 -48.79 9.28
CA ASP A 33 -9.75 -47.48 8.66
C ASP A 33 -9.96 -46.48 9.80
N PRO A 34 -8.93 -45.81 10.33
CA PRO A 34 -9.17 -44.70 11.23
C PRO A 34 -10.10 -43.71 10.52
N PRO A 35 -11.12 -43.15 11.19
CA PRO A 35 -11.92 -42.11 10.57
C PRO A 35 -10.95 -41.07 10.03
N VAL A 36 -11.01 -40.80 8.73
CA VAL A 36 -10.23 -39.73 8.12
C VAL A 36 -10.56 -38.48 8.93
N GLU A 37 -9.57 -37.94 9.66
CA GLU A 37 -9.76 -36.68 10.37
C GLU A 37 -10.18 -35.67 9.31
N VAL A 38 -11.45 -35.27 9.37
CA VAL A 38 -11.95 -34.16 8.55
C VAL A 38 -11.24 -32.94 9.11
N LEU A 39 -10.18 -32.51 8.43
CA LEU A 39 -9.48 -31.26 8.72
C LEU A 39 -10.52 -30.14 8.57
N GLN A 40 -11.04 -29.63 9.69
CA GLN A 40 -11.99 -28.52 9.71
C GLN A 40 -11.23 -27.20 9.95
N GLY A 41 -11.72 -26.12 9.34
CA GLY A 41 -11.24 -24.76 9.60
C GLY A 41 -9.88 -24.47 8.98
N SER A 42 -8.98 -23.85 9.75
CA SER A 42 -7.71 -23.33 9.23
C SER A 42 -6.70 -24.40 8.82
N ALA A 43 -6.91 -25.66 9.20
CA ALA A 43 -6.06 -26.78 8.83
C ALA A 43 -6.40 -27.40 7.45
N GLU A 44 -7.51 -26.96 6.83
CA GLU A 44 -7.97 -27.44 5.51
C GLU A 44 -7.25 -26.76 4.33
N GLU A 45 -6.43 -25.72 4.57
CA GLU A 45 -5.58 -25.13 3.52
C GLU A 45 -4.57 -26.18 3.01
N THR A 46 -4.93 -26.79 1.88
CA THR A 46 -4.23 -27.91 1.27
C THR A 46 -2.86 -27.51 0.71
N LYS A 47 -1.87 -28.42 0.77
CA LYS A 47 -0.55 -28.28 0.13
C LYS A 47 -0.60 -27.92 -1.37
N ILE A 48 -1.70 -28.28 -2.06
CA ILE A 48 -1.95 -27.92 -3.46
C ILE A 48 -2.18 -26.40 -3.59
N SER A 49 -2.90 -25.78 -2.64
CA SER A 49 -3.07 -24.33 -2.54
C SER A 49 -1.72 -23.62 -2.41
N ASP A 50 -0.84 -24.10 -1.53
CA ASP A 50 0.50 -23.53 -1.36
C ASP A 50 1.36 -23.58 -2.63
N GLY A 51 1.29 -24.71 -3.36
CA GLY A 51 1.95 -24.87 -4.65
C GLY A 51 1.43 -23.86 -5.68
N LEU A 52 0.11 -23.73 -5.80
CA LEU A 52 -0.55 -22.76 -6.68
C LEU A 52 -0.21 -21.31 -6.30
N VAL A 53 -0.16 -20.99 -5.01
CA VAL A 53 0.23 -19.65 -4.51
C VAL A 53 1.67 -19.32 -4.89
N LYS A 54 2.60 -20.28 -4.81
CA LYS A 54 4.00 -20.08 -5.25
C LYS A 54 4.08 -19.81 -6.75
N VAL A 55 3.36 -20.59 -7.56
CA VAL A 55 3.29 -20.37 -9.02
C VAL A 55 2.66 -19.00 -9.33
N ALA A 56 1.57 -18.65 -8.65
CA ALA A 56 0.91 -17.35 -8.80
C ALA A 56 1.83 -16.18 -8.43
N LYS A 57 2.67 -16.32 -7.39
CA LYS A 57 3.69 -15.33 -7.02
C LYS A 57 4.72 -15.14 -8.14
N ILE A 58 5.28 -16.23 -8.69
CA ILE A 58 6.24 -16.15 -9.79
C ILE A 58 5.59 -15.52 -11.03
N ALA A 59 4.36 -15.94 -11.36
CA ALA A 59 3.59 -15.38 -12.45
C ALA A 59 3.35 -13.87 -12.25
N ALA A 60 3.02 -13.42 -11.04
CA ALA A 60 2.84 -12.00 -10.72
C ALA A 60 4.13 -11.18 -10.88
N TYR A 61 5.30 -11.74 -10.53
CA TYR A 61 6.60 -11.08 -10.73
C TYR A 61 6.88 -10.85 -12.23
N LEU A 62 6.72 -11.91 -13.04
CA LEU A 62 6.96 -11.86 -14.48
C LEU A 62 5.95 -10.98 -15.20
N LEU A 63 4.66 -11.12 -14.88
CA LEU A 63 3.60 -10.29 -15.45
C LEU A 63 3.83 -8.80 -15.15
N THR A 64 4.14 -8.46 -13.90
CA THR A 64 4.39 -7.06 -13.53
C THR A 64 5.62 -6.51 -14.27
N PHE A 65 6.69 -7.30 -14.41
CA PHE A 65 7.87 -6.92 -15.17
C PHE A 65 7.54 -6.60 -16.64
N ILE A 66 6.85 -7.52 -17.32
CA ILE A 66 6.47 -7.36 -18.74
C ILE A 66 5.57 -6.14 -18.93
N VAL A 67 4.58 -5.97 -18.05
CA VAL A 67 3.64 -4.85 -18.13
C VAL A 67 4.34 -3.51 -17.91
N VAL A 68 5.22 -3.39 -16.91
CA VAL A 68 5.94 -2.12 -16.64
C VAL A 68 6.87 -1.76 -17.80
N LEU A 69 7.68 -2.72 -18.29
CA LEU A 69 8.61 -2.49 -19.40
C LEU A 69 7.88 -2.18 -20.71
N GLY A 70 6.88 -3.00 -21.06
CA GLY A 70 6.11 -2.86 -22.28
C GLY A 70 5.32 -1.55 -22.30
N ALA A 71 4.66 -1.21 -21.19
CA ALA A 71 3.88 0.03 -21.11
C ALA A 71 4.75 1.29 -21.15
N ALA A 72 5.90 1.30 -20.49
CA ALA A 72 6.85 2.42 -20.57
C ALA A 72 7.40 2.60 -22.00
N THR A 73 7.73 1.49 -22.67
CA THR A 73 8.27 1.49 -24.03
C THR A 73 7.23 1.98 -25.05
N ILE A 74 5.99 1.50 -24.96
CA ILE A 74 4.88 1.93 -25.84
C ILE A 74 4.54 3.41 -25.59
N SER A 75 4.49 3.85 -24.33
CA SER A 75 4.26 5.26 -23.99
C SER A 75 5.33 6.17 -24.60
N LYS A 76 6.62 5.84 -24.42
CA LYS A 76 7.72 6.65 -24.99
C LYS A 76 7.73 6.61 -26.52
N GLY A 77 7.50 5.45 -27.13
CA GLY A 77 7.40 5.29 -28.58
C GLY A 77 6.26 6.10 -29.20
N THR A 78 5.07 6.08 -28.59
CA THR A 78 3.91 6.86 -29.07
C THR A 78 4.09 8.36 -28.88
N LEU A 79 4.74 8.80 -27.80
CA LEU A 79 5.12 10.22 -27.62
C LEU A 79 5.99 10.70 -28.77
N LEU A 80 7.06 9.96 -29.08
CA LEU A 80 7.98 10.33 -30.14
C LEU A 80 7.35 10.24 -31.53
N PHE A 81 6.41 9.31 -31.71
CA PHE A 81 5.60 9.25 -32.91
C PHE A 81 4.79 10.55 -33.08
N MET A 82 4.12 11.04 -32.05
CA MET A 82 3.36 12.30 -32.09
C MET A 82 4.25 13.51 -32.35
N THR A 83 5.40 13.63 -31.68
CA THR A 83 6.32 14.76 -31.88
C THR A 83 6.93 14.79 -33.27
N SER A 84 7.14 13.62 -33.89
CA SER A 84 7.64 13.50 -35.26
C SER A 84 6.68 14.08 -36.32
N GLN A 85 5.40 14.31 -35.98
CA GLN A 85 4.41 14.82 -36.95
C GLN A 85 4.31 16.35 -36.97
N ILE A 86 4.99 17.05 -36.06
CA ILE A 86 4.80 18.50 -35.84
C ILE A 86 5.88 19.34 -36.55
N GLY A 87 6.92 18.73 -37.12
CA GLY A 87 7.96 19.45 -37.87
C GLY A 87 7.42 20.27 -39.04
N ARG A 88 7.93 21.51 -39.23
CA ARG A 88 7.44 22.45 -40.26
C ARG A 88 7.88 22.10 -41.68
N ASN A 89 9.12 21.63 -41.81
CA ASN A 89 9.76 21.31 -43.09
C ASN A 89 10.18 19.84 -43.20
N THR A 90 9.61 18.97 -42.37
CA THR A 90 9.95 17.54 -42.37
C THR A 90 9.20 16.83 -43.50
N THR A 91 9.96 16.27 -44.45
CA THR A 91 9.43 15.41 -45.51
C THR A 91 9.53 13.95 -45.08
N LYS A 92 8.51 13.15 -45.43
CA LYS A 92 8.45 11.71 -45.09
C LYS A 92 8.34 10.89 -46.35
N MET A 93 9.05 9.77 -46.41
CA MET A 93 8.89 8.82 -47.52
C MET A 93 7.48 8.23 -47.48
N TYR A 94 6.83 8.22 -48.64
CA TYR A 94 5.49 7.68 -48.83
C TYR A 94 5.57 6.30 -49.47
N CYS A 95 4.56 5.46 -49.23
CA CYS A 95 4.50 4.12 -49.82
C CYS A 95 4.20 4.19 -51.33
N ASN A 96 5.19 3.80 -52.14
CA ASN A 96 5.14 3.88 -53.61
C ASN A 96 4.10 2.93 -54.23
N GLU A 97 3.79 1.79 -53.61
CA GLU A 97 2.87 0.78 -54.16
C GLU A 97 1.44 1.29 -54.39
N LEU A 98 1.04 2.35 -53.68
CA LEU A 98 -0.31 2.93 -53.75
C LEU A 98 -0.49 3.94 -54.89
N ILE A 99 0.60 4.46 -55.47
CA ILE A 99 0.56 5.49 -56.52
C ILE A 99 1.25 4.99 -57.80
N ASP A 100 2.53 4.62 -57.72
CA ASP A 100 3.31 4.06 -58.83
C ASP A 100 4.51 3.28 -58.29
N ARG A 101 4.63 2.00 -58.65
CA ARG A 101 5.68 1.09 -58.16
C ARG A 101 7.10 1.52 -58.58
N ASN A 102 7.24 2.32 -59.63
CA ASN A 102 8.54 2.66 -60.20
C ASN A 102 9.09 4.03 -59.74
N ARG A 103 8.31 4.81 -58.97
CA ARG A 103 8.67 6.18 -58.55
C ARG A 103 8.70 6.29 -57.03
N GLN A 104 9.49 7.22 -56.51
CA GLN A 104 9.56 7.50 -55.06
C GLN A 104 8.82 8.79 -54.74
N PHE A 105 8.00 8.76 -53.70
CA PHE A 105 7.20 9.91 -53.27
C PHE A 105 7.59 10.35 -51.85
N VAL A 106 7.56 11.66 -51.62
CA VAL A 106 7.66 12.27 -50.29
C VAL A 106 6.44 13.13 -49.99
N VAL A 107 6.00 13.10 -48.75
CA VAL A 107 4.86 13.87 -48.25
C VAL A 107 5.37 14.90 -47.24
N GLN A 108 4.89 16.13 -47.41
CA GLN A 108 4.97 17.18 -46.39
C GLN A 108 3.58 17.33 -45.77
N LEU A 109 3.50 17.24 -44.44
CA LEU A 109 2.21 17.32 -43.74
C LEU A 109 1.64 18.74 -43.81
N PRO A 110 0.36 18.91 -44.19
CA PRO A 110 -0.28 20.21 -44.20
C PRO A 110 -0.41 20.76 -42.78
N GLN A 111 -0.54 22.08 -42.66
CA GLN A 111 -0.67 22.76 -41.37
C GLN A 111 -1.87 22.27 -40.56
N ILE A 112 -2.97 21.90 -41.23
CA ILE A 112 -4.19 21.37 -40.62
C ILE A 112 -3.92 20.03 -39.89
N GLU A 113 -3.18 19.10 -40.51
CA GLU A 113 -2.80 17.83 -39.88
C GLU A 113 -1.90 18.07 -38.66
N ARG A 114 -0.91 18.98 -38.78
CA ARG A 114 0.02 19.31 -37.69
C ARG A 114 -0.73 19.86 -36.47
N THR A 115 -1.79 20.63 -36.67
CA THR A 115 -2.65 21.17 -35.61
C THR A 115 -3.26 20.07 -34.73
N VAL A 116 -3.71 18.95 -35.33
CA VAL A 116 -4.29 17.83 -34.55
C VAL A 116 -3.26 17.24 -33.61
N TRP A 117 -2.05 16.97 -34.11
CA TRP A 117 -0.96 16.40 -33.31
C TRP A 117 -0.53 17.34 -32.19
N MET A 118 -0.53 18.66 -32.42
CA MET A 118 -0.27 19.65 -31.37
C MET A 118 -1.33 19.61 -30.26
N TRP A 119 -2.62 19.56 -30.61
CA TRP A 119 -3.69 19.41 -29.62
C TRP A 119 -3.64 18.08 -28.87
N MET A 120 -3.32 16.97 -29.55
CA MET A 120 -3.16 15.67 -28.90
C MET A 120 -2.07 15.72 -27.82
N LEU A 121 -0.92 16.36 -28.08
CA LEU A 121 0.15 16.49 -27.10
C LEU A 121 -0.24 17.39 -25.91
N ILE A 122 -1.03 18.45 -26.15
CA ILE A 122 -1.60 19.26 -25.06
C ILE A 122 -2.51 18.41 -24.18
N PHE A 123 -3.38 17.60 -24.79
CA PHE A 123 -4.27 16.71 -24.04
C PHE A 123 -3.50 15.61 -23.28
N VAL A 124 -2.43 15.05 -23.86
CA VAL A 124 -1.55 14.08 -23.15
C VAL A 124 -1.05 14.69 -21.84
N TYR A 125 -0.60 15.94 -21.85
CA TYR A 125 -0.12 16.63 -20.66
C TYR A 125 -1.24 16.89 -19.63
N PHE A 126 -2.45 17.22 -20.08
CA PHE A 126 -3.56 17.56 -19.18
C PHE A 126 -4.11 16.36 -18.40
N VAL A 127 -4.09 15.15 -18.97
CA VAL A 127 -4.69 13.97 -18.31
C VAL A 127 -4.11 13.69 -16.91
N PRO A 128 -2.79 13.52 -16.71
CA PRO A 128 -2.24 13.26 -15.36
C PRO A 128 -2.45 14.41 -14.38
N GLU A 129 -2.46 15.65 -14.85
CA GLU A 129 -2.77 16.82 -14.01
C GLU A 129 -4.24 16.84 -13.58
N PHE A 130 -5.16 16.50 -14.48
CA PHE A 130 -6.57 16.33 -14.14
C PHE A 130 -6.81 15.19 -13.15
N LEU A 131 -6.13 14.05 -13.32
CA LEU A 131 -6.16 12.96 -12.33
C LEU A 131 -5.58 13.38 -10.98
N THR A 132 -4.55 14.24 -10.98
CA THR A 132 -3.98 14.83 -9.77
C THR A 132 -4.98 15.76 -9.08
N PHE A 133 -5.69 16.59 -9.85
CA PHE A 133 -6.76 17.44 -9.36
C PHE A 133 -7.86 16.62 -8.67
N LEU A 134 -8.41 15.61 -9.35
CA LEU A 134 -9.48 14.75 -8.80
C LEU A 134 -9.05 14.05 -7.51
N ARG A 135 -7.82 13.50 -7.49
CA ARG A 135 -7.29 12.86 -6.29
C ARG A 135 -7.10 13.85 -5.15
N SER A 136 -6.57 15.03 -5.45
CA SER A 136 -6.33 16.10 -4.48
C SER A 136 -7.63 16.61 -3.88
N LEU A 137 -8.64 16.86 -4.73
CA LEU A 137 -9.99 17.26 -4.33
C LEU A 137 -10.62 16.23 -3.39
N ARG A 138 -10.55 14.93 -3.75
CA ARG A 138 -11.03 13.85 -2.88
C ARG A 138 -10.34 13.89 -1.52
N MET A 139 -9.02 14.02 -1.47
CA MET A 139 -8.28 14.04 -0.21
C MET A 139 -8.61 15.27 0.64
N SER A 140 -8.78 16.45 0.03
CA SER A 140 -9.16 17.68 0.72
C SER A 140 -10.60 17.66 1.26
N ILE A 141 -11.50 16.86 0.67
CA ILE A 141 -12.88 16.67 1.16
C ILE A 141 -12.94 15.66 2.31
N PHE A 142 -12.20 14.56 2.22
CA PHE A 142 -12.32 13.42 3.15
C PHE A 142 -11.30 13.44 4.30
N LYS A 143 -10.21 14.19 4.21
CA LYS A 143 -9.19 14.29 5.26
C LYS A 143 -9.06 15.71 5.78
N ARG A 144 -8.58 15.82 7.04
CA ARG A 144 -8.15 17.09 7.62
C ARG A 144 -6.85 17.56 6.96
N TRP A 145 -6.73 18.87 6.79
CA TRP A 145 -5.53 19.53 6.29
C TRP A 145 -5.35 20.87 7.02
N ASP A 146 -4.10 21.30 7.14
CA ASP A 146 -3.73 22.58 7.73
C ASP A 146 -3.53 23.63 6.63
N MET A 147 -3.91 24.88 6.91
CA MET A 147 -3.71 25.97 5.95
C MET A 147 -2.20 26.20 5.75
N PRO A 148 -1.67 26.11 4.52
CA PRO A 148 -0.26 26.31 4.25
C PRO A 148 0.14 27.76 4.50
N THR A 149 1.38 27.99 4.93
CA THR A 149 1.88 29.37 5.05
C THR A 149 2.05 30.00 3.66
N SER A 150 1.98 31.34 3.57
CA SER A 150 2.12 32.04 2.28
C SER A 150 3.47 31.77 1.62
N ALA A 151 4.55 31.66 2.40
CA ALA A 151 5.88 31.35 1.90
C ALA A 151 5.98 29.93 1.31
N GLU A 152 5.37 28.95 1.98
CA GLU A 152 5.30 27.56 1.49
C GLU A 152 4.54 27.49 0.17
N SER A 153 3.37 28.12 0.10
CA SER A 153 2.54 28.18 -1.11
C SER A 153 3.30 28.75 -2.30
N TRP A 154 3.94 29.92 -2.14
CA TRP A 154 4.69 30.56 -3.22
C TRP A 154 5.93 29.79 -3.66
N SER A 155 6.66 29.18 -2.71
CA SER A 155 7.82 28.36 -3.05
C SER A 155 7.44 27.11 -3.85
N LEU A 156 6.31 26.48 -3.52
CA LEU A 156 5.82 25.32 -4.26
C LEU A 156 5.33 25.72 -5.65
N VAL A 157 4.58 26.83 -5.78
CA VAL A 157 4.16 27.35 -7.08
C VAL A 157 5.37 27.67 -7.96
N ALA A 158 6.40 28.35 -7.42
CA ALA A 158 7.60 28.69 -8.18
C ALA A 158 8.35 27.44 -8.69
N THR A 159 8.52 26.43 -7.83
CA THR A 159 9.25 25.20 -8.20
C THR A 159 8.46 24.29 -9.14
N GLU A 160 7.14 24.18 -8.96
CA GLU A 160 6.26 23.40 -9.83
C GLU A 160 5.93 24.09 -11.18
N SER A 161 6.27 25.38 -11.33
CA SER A 161 6.12 26.12 -12.58
C SER A 161 7.24 25.86 -13.59
N LEU A 162 8.42 25.43 -13.16
CA LEU A 162 9.56 25.20 -14.07
C LEU A 162 9.35 23.99 -15.00
N PRO A 163 8.90 22.81 -14.53
CA PRO A 163 8.76 21.63 -15.39
C PRO A 163 7.74 21.76 -16.54
N PRO A 164 6.56 22.41 -16.39
CA PRO A 164 5.65 22.68 -17.51
C PRO A 164 6.34 23.44 -18.66
N VAL A 165 7.11 24.49 -18.34
CA VAL A 165 7.83 25.30 -19.32
C VAL A 165 8.88 24.45 -20.04
N GLY A 166 9.69 23.70 -19.29
CA GLY A 166 10.71 22.81 -19.85
C GLY A 166 10.13 21.70 -20.73
N SER A 167 9.00 21.12 -20.32
CA SER A 167 8.29 20.08 -21.06
C SER A 167 7.73 20.60 -22.39
N ALA A 168 7.18 21.83 -22.40
CA ALA A 168 6.71 22.47 -23.62
C ALA A 168 7.88 22.71 -24.61
N LEU A 169 9.03 23.18 -24.13
CA LEU A 169 10.24 23.33 -24.94
C LEU A 169 10.73 21.98 -25.50
N LEU A 170 10.75 20.94 -24.68
CA LEU A 170 11.17 19.61 -25.11
C LEU A 170 10.27 19.08 -26.25
N VAL A 171 8.96 19.16 -26.08
CA VAL A 171 7.98 18.53 -26.96
C VAL A 171 7.72 19.32 -28.26
N PHE A 172 7.68 20.65 -28.20
CA PHE A 172 7.32 21.49 -29.35
C PHE A 172 8.52 22.12 -30.08
N VAL A 173 9.70 22.18 -29.46
CA VAL A 173 10.91 22.76 -30.06
C VAL A 173 11.96 21.70 -30.35
N ILE A 174 12.34 20.91 -29.35
CA ILE A 174 13.52 20.03 -29.44
C ILE A 174 13.19 18.71 -30.16
N LEU A 175 12.19 17.96 -29.68
CA LEU A 175 11.85 16.64 -30.24
C LEU A 175 11.39 16.65 -31.71
N PRO A 176 10.68 17.67 -32.22
CA PRO A 176 10.30 17.70 -33.63
C PRO A 176 11.46 17.95 -34.60
N GLU A 177 12.55 18.56 -34.13
CA GLU A 177 13.77 18.85 -34.91
C GLU A 177 14.84 17.76 -34.76
N LEU A 178 14.69 16.85 -33.80
CA LEU A 178 15.62 15.74 -33.57
C LEU A 178 15.11 14.44 -34.19
N ASP A 179 16.06 13.63 -34.67
CA ASP A 179 15.78 12.24 -35.03
C ASP A 179 15.24 11.47 -33.81
N VAL A 180 14.33 10.54 -34.06
CA VAL A 180 13.66 9.80 -32.98
C VAL A 180 14.64 9.05 -32.08
N LEU A 181 15.72 8.50 -32.62
CA LEU A 181 16.76 7.84 -31.83
C LEU A 181 17.51 8.81 -30.90
N LYS A 182 17.87 9.99 -31.40
CA LYS A 182 18.54 11.04 -30.60
C LYS A 182 17.59 11.58 -29.52
N GLY A 183 16.32 11.76 -29.85
CA GLY A 183 15.26 12.15 -28.91
C GLY A 183 15.11 11.16 -27.74
N VAL A 184 15.07 9.85 -28.01
CA VAL A 184 15.05 8.82 -26.94
C VAL A 184 16.29 8.91 -26.07
N MET A 185 17.47 8.98 -26.68
CA MET A 185 18.76 9.02 -25.97
C MET A 185 18.86 10.25 -25.06
N LEU A 186 18.35 11.40 -25.50
CA LEU A 186 18.32 12.63 -24.74
C LEU A 186 17.51 12.50 -23.44
N THR A 187 16.47 11.64 -23.40
CA THR A 187 15.66 11.46 -22.18
C THR A 187 16.46 10.93 -20.98
N ASN A 188 17.57 10.21 -21.21
CA ASN A 188 18.48 9.77 -20.13
C ASN A 188 19.27 10.93 -19.49
N ALA A 189 19.35 12.09 -20.14
CA ALA A 189 20.11 13.25 -19.68
C ALA A 189 19.29 14.21 -18.77
N ILE A 190 18.07 13.82 -18.42
CA ILE A 190 17.13 14.69 -17.68
C ILE A 190 17.41 14.70 -16.16
N CYS A 191 18.43 13.98 -15.70
CA CYS A 191 18.71 13.81 -14.26
C CYS A 191 19.73 14.82 -13.70
N PHE A 192 20.06 15.89 -14.43
CA PHE A 192 21.15 16.82 -14.06
C PHE A 192 20.95 17.51 -12.70
N VAL A 193 19.83 18.23 -12.46
CA VAL A 193 19.59 18.90 -11.16
C VAL A 193 19.55 17.89 -10.00
N PRO A 194 18.84 16.74 -10.10
CA PRO A 194 18.93 15.67 -9.11
C PRO A 194 20.36 15.22 -8.79
N ALA A 195 21.23 15.06 -9.80
CA ALA A 195 22.62 14.65 -9.62
C ALA A 195 23.41 15.66 -8.78
N VAL A 196 23.26 16.95 -9.10
CA VAL A 196 23.94 18.05 -8.39
C VAL A 196 23.44 18.15 -6.95
N VAL A 197 22.13 18.09 -6.74
CA VAL A 197 21.54 18.15 -5.39
C VAL A 197 21.94 16.93 -4.57
N ALA A 198 21.96 15.73 -5.16
CA ALA A 198 22.35 14.49 -4.49
C ALA A 198 23.78 14.55 -3.95
N PHE A 199 24.72 15.09 -4.74
CA PHE A 199 26.12 15.29 -4.36
C PHE A 199 26.24 16.15 -3.11
N PHE A 200 25.59 17.32 -3.12
CA PHE A 200 25.63 18.26 -2.01
C PHE A 200 24.81 17.82 -0.79
N SER A 201 23.93 16.84 -0.97
CA SER A 201 23.08 16.31 0.09
C SER A 201 23.73 15.18 0.89
N ARG A 202 24.93 14.71 0.54
CA ARG A 202 25.59 13.61 1.27
C ARG A 202 26.08 14.03 2.66
N THR A 203 25.89 13.14 3.63
CA THR A 203 26.34 13.31 5.01
C THR A 203 27.81 12.90 5.16
N PRO A 204 28.63 13.66 5.94
CA PRO A 204 30.06 13.40 6.07
C PRO A 204 30.44 12.10 6.80
N HIS A 205 29.55 11.51 7.60
CA HIS A 205 29.86 10.39 8.51
C HIS A 205 29.70 8.97 7.93
N GLU A 206 29.45 8.80 6.61
CA GLU A 206 29.26 7.46 6.02
C GLU A 206 30.61 6.81 5.63
N LYS A 207 30.90 5.57 6.05
CA LYS A 207 32.20 4.85 5.85
C LYS A 207 32.63 4.60 4.39
N SER A 208 31.90 5.10 3.40
CA SER A 208 32.23 5.01 1.97
C SER A 208 31.94 6.31 1.21
N ASN A 209 31.87 7.45 1.91
CA ASN A 209 31.39 8.71 1.34
C ASN A 209 32.25 9.18 0.16
N VAL A 210 33.58 9.04 0.24
CA VAL A 210 34.52 9.45 -0.82
C VAL A 210 34.23 8.73 -2.14
N VAL A 211 34.10 7.40 -2.13
CA VAL A 211 33.83 6.61 -3.34
C VAL A 211 32.50 7.00 -3.96
N LYS A 212 31.46 7.15 -3.13
CA LYS A 212 30.14 7.53 -3.64
C LYS A 212 30.12 8.97 -4.18
N MET A 213 30.88 9.90 -3.57
CA MET A 213 31.06 11.26 -4.09
C MET A 213 31.80 11.26 -5.43
N SER A 214 32.80 10.39 -5.64
CA SER A 214 33.47 10.25 -6.93
C SER A 214 32.50 9.82 -8.03
N PHE A 215 31.65 8.83 -7.76
CA PHE A 215 30.61 8.41 -8.71
C PHE A 215 29.55 9.47 -8.98
N ASP A 216 29.20 10.31 -7.99
CA ASP A 216 28.34 11.47 -8.20
C ASP A 216 28.97 12.50 -9.14
N VAL A 217 30.26 12.82 -8.95
CA VAL A 217 30.98 13.75 -9.83
C VAL A 217 31.03 13.21 -11.26
N ILE A 218 31.34 11.92 -11.43
CA ILE A 218 31.30 11.25 -12.74
C ILE A 218 29.89 11.35 -13.35
N SER A 219 28.85 11.14 -12.56
CA SER A 219 27.46 11.22 -13.02
C SER A 219 27.06 12.63 -13.42
N ILE A 220 27.50 13.66 -12.70
CA ILE A 220 27.27 15.07 -13.04
C ILE A 220 27.98 15.43 -14.35
N ILE A 221 29.24 15.01 -14.53
CA ILE A 221 29.99 15.24 -15.76
C ILE A 221 29.30 14.53 -16.94
N ALA A 222 28.89 13.28 -16.76
CA ALA A 222 28.19 12.52 -17.78
C ALA A 222 26.87 13.21 -18.17
N GLN A 223 26.02 13.59 -17.21
CA GLN A 223 24.76 14.30 -17.48
C GLN A 223 25.01 15.69 -18.10
N GLY A 224 26.01 16.42 -17.61
CA GLY A 224 26.38 17.74 -18.13
C GLY A 224 26.89 17.70 -19.58
N SER A 225 27.56 16.60 -19.97
CA SER A 225 28.03 16.42 -21.35
C SER A 225 26.89 16.43 -22.37
N ALA A 226 25.71 15.91 -22.01
CA ALA A 226 24.54 15.91 -22.90
C ALA A 226 24.02 17.32 -23.23
N LEU A 227 24.24 18.29 -22.33
CA LEU A 227 23.82 19.68 -22.51
C LEU A 227 24.64 20.38 -23.60
N VAL A 228 25.86 19.91 -23.86
CA VAL A 228 26.83 20.58 -24.75
C VAL A 228 27.06 19.80 -26.05
N ILE A 229 27.10 18.46 -25.97
CA ILE A 229 27.46 17.59 -27.11
C ILE A 229 26.42 17.70 -28.24
N TRP A 230 25.13 17.58 -27.95
CA TRP A 230 24.09 17.62 -29.00
C TRP A 230 24.00 18.96 -29.74
N PRO A 231 23.97 20.12 -29.06
CA PRO A 231 23.99 21.41 -29.75
C PRO A 231 25.24 21.62 -30.63
N MET A 232 26.40 21.09 -30.21
CA MET A 232 27.64 21.20 -30.98
C MET A 232 27.67 20.31 -32.23
N ILE A 233 27.05 19.13 -32.17
CA ILE A 233 27.03 18.17 -33.28
C ILE A 233 26.10 18.63 -34.40
N GLU A 234 24.87 19.04 -34.06
CA GLU A 234 23.85 19.39 -35.06
C GLU A 234 24.07 20.75 -35.72
N LYS A 235 24.83 21.66 -35.08
CA LYS A 235 25.15 23.02 -35.57
C LYS A 235 23.95 23.94 -35.85
N GLU A 236 22.73 23.51 -35.51
CA GLU A 236 21.50 24.30 -35.58
C GLU A 236 21.33 25.18 -34.31
N PRO A 237 21.00 26.48 -34.44
CA PRO A 237 20.88 27.39 -33.30
C PRO A 237 19.72 27.00 -32.37
N THR A 238 18.68 26.35 -32.88
CA THR A 238 17.51 25.87 -32.11
C THR A 238 17.89 24.82 -31.06
N MET A 239 18.97 24.05 -31.29
CA MET A 239 19.41 22.99 -30.39
C MET A 239 20.00 23.53 -29.08
N TRP A 240 20.40 24.81 -29.01
CA TRP A 240 20.83 25.47 -27.77
C TRP A 240 19.70 25.66 -26.74
N MET A 241 18.46 25.33 -27.09
CA MET A 241 17.35 25.25 -26.13
C MET A 241 17.39 23.98 -25.27
N ILE A 242 18.18 22.96 -25.65
CA ILE A 242 18.32 21.69 -24.91
C ILE A 242 18.76 21.91 -23.44
N PRO A 243 19.85 22.66 -23.14
CA PRO A 243 20.24 22.98 -21.77
C PRO A 243 19.10 23.56 -20.94
N ILE A 244 18.35 24.51 -21.50
CA ILE A 244 17.28 25.21 -20.80
C ILE A 244 16.14 24.23 -20.50
N ALA A 245 15.69 23.46 -21.48
CA ALA A 245 14.61 22.49 -21.29
C ALA A 245 14.97 21.42 -20.25
N VAL A 246 16.17 20.84 -20.34
CA VAL A 246 16.64 19.79 -19.42
C VAL A 246 16.76 20.33 -17.99
N LEU A 247 17.32 21.54 -17.79
CA LEU A 247 17.41 22.14 -16.47
C LEU A 247 16.05 22.43 -15.85
N LEU A 248 15.10 22.96 -16.63
CA LEU A 248 13.74 23.26 -16.17
C LEU A 248 12.94 22.00 -15.81
N ILE A 249 13.03 20.94 -16.61
CA ILE A 249 12.37 19.65 -16.31
C ILE A 249 13.02 19.01 -15.09
N SER A 250 14.35 18.91 -15.07
CA SER A 250 15.10 18.26 -13.98
C SER A 250 14.90 18.92 -12.63
N ALA A 251 14.67 20.24 -12.61
CA ALA A 251 14.30 20.96 -11.40
C ALA A 251 13.06 20.34 -10.73
N GLY A 252 12.09 19.79 -11.46
CA GLY A 252 10.85 19.24 -10.90
C GLY A 252 10.99 18.13 -9.85
N TRP A 253 12.16 17.48 -9.74
CA TRP A 253 12.41 16.40 -8.77
C TRP A 253 13.40 16.78 -7.66
N TRP A 254 13.78 18.05 -7.54
CA TRP A 254 14.76 18.53 -6.56
C TRP A 254 14.44 18.09 -5.12
N GLU A 255 13.17 18.11 -4.72
CA GLU A 255 12.69 17.81 -3.35
C GLU A 255 13.09 16.41 -2.86
N ASN A 256 13.15 15.44 -3.78
CA ASN A 256 13.47 14.06 -3.42
C ASN A 256 14.95 13.89 -3.02
N PHE A 257 15.84 14.73 -3.55
CA PHE A 257 17.29 14.57 -3.41
C PHE A 257 17.91 15.45 -2.32
N VAL A 258 17.10 16.27 -1.63
CA VAL A 258 17.52 17.09 -0.49
C VAL A 258 17.38 16.33 0.83
N SER A 259 18.44 16.37 1.65
CA SER A 259 18.52 15.82 3.01
C SER A 259 18.90 16.88 4.05
N GLU A 260 18.41 16.71 5.28
CA GLU A 260 18.66 17.57 6.44
C GLU A 260 20.09 17.48 6.97
N GLY A 261 20.76 16.34 6.73
CA GLY A 261 22.14 16.08 7.13
C GLY A 261 23.20 16.75 6.23
N SER A 262 22.78 17.53 5.23
CA SER A 262 23.71 18.20 4.33
C SER A 262 24.62 19.19 5.07
N PRO A 263 25.92 19.26 4.74
CA PRO A 263 26.84 20.25 5.30
C PRO A 263 26.53 21.68 4.82
N ILE A 264 25.76 21.86 3.75
CA ILE A 264 25.46 23.16 3.15
C ILE A 264 24.20 23.76 3.79
N LYS A 265 24.35 24.96 4.38
CA LYS A 265 23.27 25.69 5.08
C LYS A 265 22.00 25.88 4.22
N PHE A 266 22.16 26.17 2.93
CA PHE A 266 21.04 26.36 2.00
C PHE A 266 20.23 25.06 1.79
N ILE A 267 20.90 23.95 1.51
CA ILE A 267 20.26 22.63 1.28
C ILE A 267 19.64 22.11 2.58
N LYS A 268 20.31 22.32 3.71
CA LYS A 268 19.76 22.03 5.03
C LYS A 268 18.46 22.80 5.31
N LYS A 269 18.38 24.08 4.91
CA LYS A 269 17.15 24.89 5.04
C LYS A 269 16.02 24.35 4.15
N LEU A 270 16.34 23.95 2.92
CA LEU A 270 15.38 23.29 2.02
C LEU A 270 14.90 21.94 2.57
N GLY A 271 15.79 21.15 3.15
CA GLY A 271 15.48 19.87 3.79
C GLY A 271 14.52 20.02 4.96
N LYS A 272 14.75 21.00 5.84
CA LYS A 272 13.83 21.31 6.95
C LYS A 272 12.46 21.80 6.47
N SER A 273 12.40 22.53 5.36
CA SER A 273 11.13 22.99 4.79
C SER A 273 10.27 21.84 4.28
N LYS A 274 10.89 20.77 3.74
CA LYS A 274 10.22 19.56 3.20
C LYS A 274 9.26 18.90 4.20
N LYS A 275 9.63 18.83 5.48
CA LYS A 275 8.83 18.15 6.53
C LYS A 275 7.52 18.88 6.83
N LYS A 276 7.50 20.21 6.73
CA LYS A 276 6.28 21.03 6.94
C LYS A 276 5.24 20.90 5.82
N PHE A 277 5.66 20.53 4.61
CA PHE A 277 4.76 20.41 3.44
C PHE A 277 3.83 19.20 3.47
N ASN A 278 4.04 18.20 4.32
CA ASN A 278 3.45 16.87 4.12
C ASN A 278 1.90 16.85 4.32
N ASN A 279 1.35 17.70 5.20
CA ASN A 279 -0.09 17.69 5.51
C ASN A 279 -0.93 18.57 4.57
N SER A 280 -0.41 19.69 4.07
CA SER A 280 -1.15 20.64 3.23
C SER A 280 -0.98 20.41 1.72
N ARG A 281 -0.13 19.44 1.33
CA ARG A 281 0.23 19.18 -0.07
C ARG A 281 -0.97 18.95 -0.97
N TYR A 282 -1.90 18.07 -0.60
CA TYR A 282 -3.05 17.76 -1.45
C TYR A 282 -3.93 18.99 -1.71
N PHE A 283 -4.12 19.84 -0.70
CA PHE A 283 -4.86 21.08 -0.89
C PHE A 283 -4.15 21.99 -1.91
N LEU A 284 -2.82 22.17 -1.79
CA LEU A 284 -2.05 22.97 -2.75
C LEU A 284 -2.08 22.37 -4.17
N TYR A 285 -1.97 21.05 -4.32
CA TYR A 285 -2.02 20.39 -5.63
C TYR A 285 -3.41 20.48 -6.30
N SER A 286 -4.48 20.78 -5.55
CA SER A 286 -5.78 21.09 -6.16
C SER A 286 -5.74 22.38 -7.01
N PHE A 287 -4.91 23.36 -6.64
CA PHE A 287 -4.71 24.59 -7.43
C PHE A 287 -3.52 24.49 -8.38
N ILE A 288 -2.43 23.86 -7.95
CA ILE A 288 -1.20 23.74 -8.75
C ILE A 288 -1.42 22.91 -10.01
N SER A 289 -2.23 21.83 -9.95
CA SER A 289 -2.54 21.04 -11.16
C SER A 289 -3.19 21.90 -12.26
N ILE A 290 -4.16 22.74 -11.89
CA ILE A 290 -4.79 23.70 -12.82
C ILE A 290 -3.77 24.72 -13.31
N TRP A 291 -2.96 25.28 -12.41
CA TRP A 291 -1.89 26.22 -12.76
C TRP A 291 -0.89 25.64 -13.76
N LYS A 292 -0.47 24.39 -13.57
CA LYS A 292 0.45 23.69 -14.48
C LYS A 292 -0.16 23.51 -15.87
N CYS A 293 -1.45 23.18 -15.97
CA CYS A 293 -2.14 23.11 -17.26
C CYS A 293 -2.18 24.48 -17.96
N VAL A 294 -2.53 25.55 -17.24
CA VAL A 294 -2.56 26.91 -17.77
C VAL A 294 -1.17 27.34 -18.25
N LEU A 295 -0.14 27.13 -17.43
CA LEU A 295 1.23 27.50 -17.76
C LEU A 295 1.77 26.71 -18.96
N PHE A 296 1.51 25.40 -19.02
CA PHE A 296 1.87 24.58 -20.18
C PHE A 296 1.18 25.05 -21.46
N PHE A 297 -0.11 25.39 -21.38
CA PHE A 297 -0.88 25.87 -22.52
C PHE A 297 -0.37 27.23 -23.03
N VAL A 298 -0.17 28.20 -22.12
CA VAL A 298 0.32 29.54 -22.46
C VAL A 298 1.74 29.47 -23.06
N THR A 299 2.62 28.66 -22.48
CA THR A 299 3.98 28.47 -23.02
C THR A 299 3.96 27.79 -24.38
N THR A 300 3.09 26.80 -24.59
CA THR A 300 2.91 26.16 -25.90
C THR A 300 2.43 27.16 -26.95
N ILE A 301 1.42 27.99 -26.63
CA ILE A 301 0.95 29.07 -27.52
C ILE A 301 2.07 30.05 -27.85
N ALA A 302 2.86 30.47 -26.86
CA ALA A 302 3.97 31.38 -27.07
C ALA A 302 5.04 30.78 -28.00
N ILE A 303 5.38 29.50 -27.80
CA ILE A 303 6.34 28.78 -28.66
C ILE A 303 5.83 28.70 -30.10
N ILE A 304 4.56 28.33 -30.29
CA ILE A 304 3.95 28.22 -31.63
C ILE A 304 3.89 29.59 -32.31
N SER A 305 3.52 30.65 -31.57
CA SER A 305 3.53 32.03 -32.07
C SER A 305 4.91 32.46 -32.57
N VAL A 306 5.97 32.16 -31.82
CA VAL A 306 7.34 32.49 -32.23
C VAL A 306 7.79 31.68 -33.45
N ARG A 307 7.35 30.42 -33.57
CA ARG A 307 7.81 29.51 -34.64
C ARG A 307 7.04 29.64 -35.95
N GLU A 308 5.74 29.88 -35.88
CA GLU A 308 4.83 29.93 -37.04
C GLU A 308 4.41 31.37 -37.40
N GLY A 309 4.60 32.35 -36.51
CA GLY A 309 4.28 33.77 -36.71
C GLY A 309 2.85 34.16 -36.35
N SER A 310 1.89 33.23 -36.42
CA SER A 310 0.51 33.39 -35.94
C SER A 310 0.01 32.12 -35.26
N VAL A 311 -1.03 32.24 -34.42
CA VAL A 311 -1.64 31.10 -33.70
C VAL A 311 -3.08 30.83 -34.16
N ASP A 312 -3.64 31.72 -34.98
CA ASP A 312 -5.05 31.68 -35.40
C ASP A 312 -5.41 30.35 -36.06
N PHE A 313 -4.47 29.77 -36.82
CA PHE A 313 -4.64 28.48 -37.49
C PHE A 313 -4.94 27.30 -36.54
N MET A 314 -4.55 27.39 -35.26
CA MET A 314 -4.85 26.34 -34.27
C MET A 314 -6.30 26.38 -33.78
N PHE A 315 -6.93 27.55 -33.86
CA PHE A 315 -8.27 27.81 -33.32
C PHE A 315 -9.32 27.92 -34.43
N GLU A 316 -9.01 28.60 -35.54
CA GLU A 316 -9.92 28.77 -36.68
C GLU A 316 -10.23 27.44 -37.36
N ASN A 317 -9.23 26.59 -37.55
CA ASN A 317 -9.38 25.27 -38.18
C ASN A 317 -9.55 24.15 -37.16
N PHE A 318 -10.05 24.42 -35.95
CA PHE A 318 -10.13 23.38 -34.91
C PHE A 318 -11.04 22.22 -35.35
N ALA A 319 -12.25 22.49 -35.86
CA ALA A 319 -13.15 21.44 -36.32
C ALA A 319 -12.62 20.71 -37.56
N ASP A 320 -11.99 21.45 -38.48
CA ASP A 320 -11.44 20.92 -39.73
C ASP A 320 -10.18 20.08 -39.50
N ALA A 321 -9.40 20.39 -38.46
CA ALA A 321 -8.26 19.58 -38.05
C ALA A 321 -8.72 18.16 -37.68
N PHE A 322 -9.82 18.02 -36.94
CA PHE A 322 -10.37 16.71 -36.58
C PHE A 322 -11.19 16.03 -37.69
N SER A 323 -11.26 16.61 -38.89
CA SER A 323 -11.93 16.04 -40.05
C SER A 323 -10.93 15.56 -41.11
N SER A 324 -11.42 14.76 -42.07
CA SER A 324 -10.59 14.27 -43.18
C SER A 324 -10.24 15.42 -44.13
N HIS A 325 -8.96 15.57 -44.44
CA HIS A 325 -8.46 16.63 -45.34
C HIS A 325 -7.42 16.10 -46.33
N ALA A 326 -7.15 16.88 -47.37
CA ALA A 326 -6.29 16.51 -48.49
C ALA A 326 -4.79 16.64 -48.16
N ILE A 327 -4.01 15.64 -48.54
CA ILE A 327 -2.55 15.59 -48.45
C ILE A 327 -1.97 15.32 -49.85
N ASN A 328 -1.10 16.20 -50.33
CA ASN A 328 -0.52 16.11 -51.67
C ASN A 328 0.87 15.45 -51.64
N PRO A 329 1.05 14.26 -52.23
CA PRO A 329 2.36 13.62 -52.37
C PRO A 329 3.19 14.31 -53.47
N THR A 330 4.49 14.47 -53.24
CA THR A 330 5.45 15.04 -54.19
C THR A 330 6.43 13.98 -54.68
N GLU A 331 6.70 13.93 -55.99
CA GLU A 331 7.62 12.97 -56.60
C GLU A 331 9.09 13.39 -56.41
N ILE A 332 9.95 12.47 -56.00
CA ILE A 332 11.41 12.67 -55.96
C ILE A 332 11.97 12.40 -57.36
N LYS A 333 12.38 13.45 -58.08
CA LYS A 333 13.09 13.32 -59.35
C LYS A 333 14.60 13.12 -59.11
N PRO A 334 15.26 12.11 -59.70
CA PRO A 334 16.71 11.98 -59.60
C PRO A 334 17.40 13.12 -60.35
N LEU A 335 18.34 13.81 -59.68
CA LEU A 335 19.15 14.87 -60.28
C LEU A 335 20.12 14.26 -61.30
N ILE A 336 19.76 14.29 -62.59
CA ILE A 336 20.72 14.07 -63.68
C ILE A 336 21.48 15.39 -63.88
N ARG A 337 22.78 15.38 -63.60
CA ARG A 337 23.63 16.56 -63.75
C ARG A 337 23.91 16.80 -65.24
N GLY A 338 23.04 17.55 -65.89
CA GLY A 338 23.19 17.98 -67.28
C GLY A 338 21.88 18.52 -67.85
N GLU A 339 21.92 19.79 -68.24
CA GLU A 339 20.86 20.57 -68.90
C GLU A 339 19.73 21.11 -68.03
N GLY A 340 19.63 22.44 -68.03
CA GLY A 340 18.59 23.19 -67.35
C GLY A 340 17.23 22.91 -67.97
N GLY A 341 16.35 22.29 -67.20
CA GLY A 341 14.94 22.12 -67.51
C GLY A 341 14.08 22.65 -66.36
N MET A 342 13.07 23.44 -66.69
CA MET A 342 12.03 23.90 -65.76
C MET A 342 11.42 22.72 -64.99
N PHE A 343 11.29 22.88 -63.68
CA PHE A 343 10.66 21.91 -62.78
C PHE A 343 9.16 21.85 -63.03
N GLU A 344 8.66 20.87 -63.79
CA GLU A 344 7.24 20.52 -63.75
C GLU A 344 6.97 19.55 -62.59
N THR A 345 6.28 20.03 -61.55
CA THR A 345 5.68 19.19 -60.51
C THR A 345 4.37 18.58 -61.04
N ALA A 346 4.35 17.28 -61.30
CA ALA A 346 3.10 16.58 -61.58
C ALA A 346 2.34 16.38 -60.25
N ASN A 347 1.28 17.15 -60.03
CA ASN A 347 0.39 16.97 -58.86
C ASN A 347 -0.46 15.71 -59.08
N HIS A 348 -0.21 14.66 -58.31
CA HIS A 348 -1.06 13.47 -58.25
C HIS A 348 -2.33 13.72 -57.40
N SER A 349 -3.32 12.83 -57.50
CA SER A 349 -4.58 12.94 -56.76
C SER A 349 -4.35 13.07 -55.23
N PRO A 350 -5.04 13.98 -54.54
CA PRO A 350 -4.88 14.21 -53.11
C PRO A 350 -5.28 12.96 -52.30
N ILE A 351 -4.45 12.59 -51.33
CA ILE A 351 -4.72 11.51 -50.38
C ILE A 351 -5.57 12.09 -49.23
N MET A 352 -6.60 11.38 -48.78
CA MET A 352 -7.39 11.80 -47.62
C MET A 352 -6.72 11.35 -46.31
N SER A 353 -6.61 12.27 -45.36
CA SER A 353 -6.15 11.97 -44.00
C SER A 353 -7.18 11.14 -43.22
N ASN A 354 -6.69 10.34 -42.27
CA ASN A 354 -7.51 9.53 -41.37
C ASN A 354 -7.62 10.20 -40.00
N SER A 355 -8.75 10.86 -39.75
CA SER A 355 -9.02 11.65 -38.54
C SER A 355 -9.02 10.86 -37.22
N LEU A 356 -9.21 9.53 -37.26
CA LEU A 356 -9.20 8.70 -36.06
C LEU A 356 -7.78 8.37 -35.58
N THR A 357 -6.78 8.45 -36.45
CA THR A 357 -5.40 8.01 -36.13
C THR A 357 -4.80 8.80 -34.95
N PRO A 358 -4.85 10.15 -34.93
CA PRO A 358 -4.30 10.92 -33.81
C PRO A 358 -5.00 10.61 -32.48
N ILE A 359 -6.32 10.38 -32.52
CA ILE A 359 -7.13 10.02 -31.34
C ILE A 359 -6.71 8.66 -30.78
N TRP A 360 -6.54 7.64 -31.64
CA TRP A 360 -6.09 6.32 -31.21
C TRP A 360 -4.68 6.36 -30.59
N VAL A 361 -3.74 7.10 -31.21
CA VAL A 361 -2.39 7.24 -30.66
C VAL A 361 -2.41 7.96 -29.31
N PHE A 362 -3.22 9.01 -29.16
CA PHE A 362 -3.45 9.68 -27.89
C PHE A 362 -3.98 8.72 -26.81
N LEU A 363 -5.03 7.96 -27.11
CA LEU A 363 -5.62 7.00 -26.17
C LEU A 363 -4.63 5.90 -25.76
N ILE A 364 -3.85 5.38 -26.72
CA ILE A 364 -2.78 4.41 -26.44
C ILE A 364 -1.75 5.04 -25.49
N ASN A 365 -1.25 6.24 -25.81
CA ASN A 365 -0.24 6.90 -24.98
C ASN A 365 -0.73 7.10 -23.54
N VAL A 366 -1.92 7.67 -23.35
CA VAL A 366 -2.49 7.92 -22.02
C VAL A 366 -2.70 6.61 -21.24
N THR A 367 -3.26 5.60 -21.89
CA THR A 367 -3.58 4.31 -21.26
C THR A 367 -2.33 3.58 -20.80
N PHE A 368 -1.32 3.45 -21.68
CA PHE A 368 -0.08 2.76 -21.33
C PHE A 368 0.74 3.54 -20.29
N THR A 369 0.73 4.87 -20.33
CA THR A 369 1.36 5.69 -19.28
C THR A 369 0.71 5.46 -17.92
N TYR A 370 -0.63 5.40 -17.86
CA TYR A 370 -1.36 5.11 -16.64
C TYR A 370 -1.15 3.68 -16.12
N ILE A 371 -1.13 2.69 -17.02
CA ILE A 371 -0.83 1.28 -16.68
C ILE A 371 0.57 1.16 -16.07
N CYS A 372 1.58 1.81 -16.67
CA CYS A 372 2.95 1.81 -16.16
C CYS A 372 3.00 2.37 -14.72
N TYR A 373 2.30 3.47 -14.45
CA TYR A 373 2.20 4.05 -13.11
C TYR A 373 1.52 3.11 -12.10
N ILE A 374 0.40 2.48 -12.45
CA ILE A 374 -0.31 1.57 -11.53
C ILE A 374 0.56 0.36 -11.18
N PHE A 375 1.12 -0.31 -12.18
CA PHE A 375 1.92 -1.52 -11.96
C PHE A 375 3.26 -1.21 -11.28
N GLY A 376 3.88 -0.07 -11.58
CA GLY A 376 5.06 0.39 -10.86
C GLY A 376 4.77 0.66 -9.38
N LYS A 377 3.66 1.32 -9.08
CA LYS A 377 3.18 1.54 -7.70
C LYS A 377 2.83 0.24 -7.00
N PHE A 378 2.19 -0.70 -7.69
CA PHE A 378 1.91 -2.03 -7.18
C PHE A 378 3.20 -2.75 -6.78
N ALA A 379 4.20 -2.80 -7.68
CA ALA A 379 5.50 -3.41 -7.43
C ALA A 379 6.19 -2.84 -6.19
N CYS A 380 6.12 -1.51 -5.99
CA CYS A 380 6.67 -0.84 -4.82
C CYS A 380 5.94 -1.21 -3.52
N LYS A 381 4.61 -1.33 -3.56
CA LYS A 381 3.79 -1.66 -2.37
C LYS A 381 4.01 -3.09 -1.87
N ILE A 382 4.29 -4.03 -2.75
CA ILE A 382 4.48 -5.46 -2.38
C ILE A 382 5.95 -5.86 -2.24
N LEU A 383 6.88 -4.90 -2.27
CA LEU A 383 8.33 -5.08 -2.10
C LEU A 383 9.02 -5.92 -3.19
N ILE A 384 8.46 -5.97 -4.40
CA ILE A 384 9.09 -6.63 -5.58
C ILE A 384 9.83 -5.64 -6.48
N GLN A 385 10.06 -4.42 -5.97
CA GLN A 385 10.49 -3.28 -6.77
C GLN A 385 11.84 -3.48 -7.46
N GLY A 386 12.79 -4.23 -6.89
CA GLY A 386 14.10 -4.44 -7.53
C GLY A 386 13.95 -5.09 -8.91
N PHE A 387 13.24 -6.21 -8.98
CA PHE A 387 13.06 -6.95 -10.23
C PHE A 387 11.98 -6.33 -11.13
N SER A 388 10.80 -6.03 -10.61
CA SER A 388 9.64 -5.65 -11.44
C SER A 388 9.40 -4.15 -11.59
N PHE A 389 10.25 -3.29 -11.01
CA PHE A 389 10.16 -1.82 -11.15
C PHE A 389 11.49 -1.16 -11.53
N ALA A 390 12.53 -1.31 -10.71
CA ALA A 390 13.83 -0.69 -10.89
C ALA A 390 14.52 -1.14 -12.19
N PHE A 391 14.52 -2.45 -12.43
CA PHE A 391 15.09 -3.02 -13.64
C PHE A 391 14.33 -2.61 -14.92
N PRO A 392 13.00 -2.82 -15.04
CA PRO A 392 12.28 -2.46 -16.27
C PRO A 392 12.26 -0.96 -16.55
N VAL A 393 12.16 -0.10 -15.53
CA VAL A 393 12.19 1.36 -15.72
C VAL A 393 13.52 1.80 -16.35
N ASN A 394 14.66 1.31 -15.86
CA ASN A 394 15.97 1.62 -16.45
C ASN A 394 16.20 0.94 -17.82
N LEU A 395 15.52 -0.19 -18.09
CA LEU A 395 15.61 -0.90 -19.37
C LEU A 395 14.72 -0.28 -20.48
N THR A 396 13.81 0.64 -20.13
CA THR A 396 12.87 1.29 -21.05
C THR A 396 13.58 1.94 -22.23
N VAL A 397 14.59 2.80 -21.98
CA VAL A 397 15.29 3.53 -23.05
C VAL A 397 16.06 2.59 -23.97
N PRO A 398 16.92 1.67 -23.50
CA PRO A 398 17.56 0.67 -24.36
C PRO A 398 16.57 -0.13 -25.21
N THR A 399 15.46 -0.58 -24.62
CA THR A 399 14.43 -1.35 -25.32
C THR A 399 13.73 -0.51 -26.39
N THR A 400 13.42 0.74 -26.06
CA THR A 400 12.81 1.69 -27.01
C THR A 400 13.75 1.97 -28.18
N VAL A 401 15.04 2.20 -27.92
CA VAL A 401 16.07 2.35 -28.97
C VAL A 401 16.12 1.10 -29.85
N ALA A 402 16.23 -0.10 -29.28
CA ALA A 402 16.31 -1.34 -30.04
C ALA A 402 15.08 -1.55 -30.96
N ILE A 403 13.87 -1.32 -30.44
CA ILE A 403 12.64 -1.44 -31.22
C ILE A 403 12.58 -0.39 -32.32
N LEU A 404 12.91 0.88 -32.04
CA LEU A 404 12.88 1.95 -33.03
C LEU A 404 13.93 1.75 -34.13
N VAL A 405 15.12 1.26 -33.77
CA VAL A 405 16.17 0.89 -34.74
C VAL A 405 15.65 -0.19 -35.68
N ALA A 406 14.99 -1.23 -35.15
CA ALA A 406 14.39 -2.29 -35.97
C ALA A 406 13.25 -1.75 -36.87
N LEU A 407 12.33 -0.96 -36.32
CA LEU A 407 11.21 -0.39 -37.08
C LEU A 407 11.68 0.57 -38.17
N CYS A 408 12.60 1.48 -37.87
CA CYS A 408 13.16 2.41 -38.85
C CYS A 408 13.99 1.66 -39.91
N GLY A 409 14.73 0.62 -39.53
CA GLY A 409 15.49 -0.21 -40.47
C GLY A 409 14.58 -0.90 -41.49
N VAL A 410 13.47 -1.49 -41.04
CA VAL A 410 12.48 -2.13 -41.93
C VAL A 410 11.79 -1.10 -42.83
N HIS A 411 11.36 0.04 -42.28
CA HIS A 411 10.67 1.08 -43.07
C HIS A 411 11.58 1.75 -44.11
N ASN A 412 12.85 2.00 -43.77
CA ASN A 412 13.81 2.56 -44.71
C ASN A 412 14.15 1.58 -45.84
N GLY A 413 14.11 0.26 -45.58
CA GLY A 413 14.28 -0.77 -46.62
C GLY A 413 13.04 -0.96 -47.49
N ASN A 414 11.84 -0.85 -46.91
CA ASN A 414 10.57 -0.87 -47.63
C ASN A 414 9.58 0.15 -47.02
N PRO A 415 9.34 1.30 -47.68
CA PRO A 415 8.40 2.32 -47.20
C PRO A 415 6.97 1.81 -46.99
N CYS A 416 6.58 0.71 -47.64
CA CYS A 416 5.25 0.13 -47.56
C CYS A 416 5.06 -0.90 -46.43
N ALA A 417 6.13 -1.26 -45.69
CA ALA A 417 6.11 -2.37 -44.72
C ALA A 417 5.06 -2.23 -43.60
N PHE A 418 4.71 -1.01 -43.21
CA PHE A 418 3.76 -0.72 -42.13
C PHE A 418 2.44 -0.09 -42.60
N SER A 419 2.20 -0.06 -43.92
CA SER A 419 1.05 0.63 -44.54
C SER A 419 -0.33 0.12 -44.08
N THR A 420 -0.41 -1.10 -43.55
CA THR A 420 -1.63 -1.70 -43.01
C THR A 420 -1.92 -1.30 -41.56
N ALA A 421 -0.89 -0.97 -40.78
CA ALA A 421 -1.00 -0.65 -39.36
C ALA A 421 -0.93 0.87 -39.08
N ILE A 422 -0.14 1.59 -39.88
CA ILE A 422 0.07 3.03 -39.77
C ILE A 422 -0.29 3.66 -41.13
N PRO A 423 -1.04 4.77 -41.16
CA PRO A 423 -1.32 5.46 -42.42
C PRO A 423 -0.03 5.76 -43.19
N PRO A 424 0.01 5.52 -44.51
CA PRO A 424 1.25 5.51 -45.30
C PRO A 424 1.94 6.88 -45.42
N TYR A 425 1.29 7.96 -44.98
CA TYR A 425 1.84 9.32 -44.92
C TYR A 425 2.44 9.68 -43.55
N LEU A 426 2.30 8.81 -42.54
CA LEU A 426 2.80 9.00 -41.19
C LEU A 426 3.90 7.99 -40.88
N PHE A 427 5.03 8.47 -40.39
CA PHE A 427 6.05 7.64 -39.79
C PHE A 427 6.90 8.46 -38.81
N PHE A 428 7.81 7.80 -38.10
CA PHE A 428 8.84 8.43 -37.28
C PHE A 428 9.77 9.32 -38.13
N SER A 429 10.37 10.34 -37.53
CA SER A 429 11.53 11.04 -38.12
C SER A 429 12.76 10.12 -38.07
N SER A 430 12.88 9.25 -39.08
CA SER A 430 13.89 8.19 -39.14
C SER A 430 15.22 8.69 -39.72
N PRO A 431 16.36 8.24 -39.18
CA PRO A 431 17.67 8.55 -39.74
C PRO A 431 17.85 7.88 -41.12
N PRO A 432 18.73 8.41 -42.00
CA PRO A 432 18.95 7.88 -43.35
C PRO A 432 19.56 6.47 -43.39
N PHE A 433 19.29 5.72 -44.47
CA PHE A 433 19.60 4.29 -44.68
C PHE A 433 21.07 3.89 -44.41
N TYR A 434 22.02 4.78 -44.70
CA TYR A 434 23.47 4.54 -44.56
C TYR A 434 23.99 4.63 -43.12
N PHE A 435 23.11 4.89 -42.14
CA PHE A 435 23.53 5.18 -40.79
C PHE A 435 23.65 3.94 -39.91
N LEU A 436 22.91 2.83 -40.01
CA LEU A 436 22.94 1.81 -38.93
C LEU A 436 24.34 1.24 -38.60
N GLU A 437 25.14 0.90 -39.62
CA GLU A 437 26.52 0.39 -39.46
C GLU A 437 27.50 1.52 -39.09
N ASN A 438 27.34 2.71 -39.69
CA ASN A 438 28.13 3.90 -39.37
C ASN A 438 27.75 4.53 -38.01
N PHE A 439 26.53 4.33 -37.52
CA PHE A 439 25.96 4.89 -36.30
C PHE A 439 26.61 4.22 -35.10
N ILE A 440 26.73 2.89 -35.14
CA ILE A 440 27.46 2.12 -34.13
C ILE A 440 28.96 2.48 -34.13
N ARG A 441 29.54 2.82 -35.30
CA ARG A 441 30.99 2.95 -35.48
C ARG A 441 31.57 4.38 -35.46
N SER A 442 30.83 5.42 -35.84
CA SER A 442 31.41 6.76 -36.14
C SER A 442 30.79 7.97 -35.44
N GLN A 443 29.78 7.83 -34.57
CA GLN A 443 29.00 8.98 -34.05
C GLN A 443 28.73 8.96 -32.53
N HIS A 444 29.72 8.58 -31.72
CA HIS A 444 29.65 8.75 -30.25
C HIS A 444 28.46 8.06 -29.56
N VAL A 445 27.91 7.00 -30.17
CA VAL A 445 26.78 6.23 -29.60
C VAL A 445 27.13 5.60 -28.24
N TRP A 446 28.40 5.42 -27.88
CA TRP A 446 28.76 5.02 -26.51
C TRP A 446 28.45 6.08 -25.44
N VAL A 447 28.28 7.35 -25.82
CA VAL A 447 28.05 8.45 -24.87
C VAL A 447 26.66 8.37 -24.22
N TRP A 448 25.62 7.90 -24.94
CA TRP A 448 24.30 7.73 -24.31
C TRP A 448 24.29 6.59 -23.28
N LEU A 449 25.17 5.60 -23.41
CA LEU A 449 25.36 4.56 -22.39
C LEU A 449 25.97 5.16 -21.11
N LEU A 450 26.85 6.16 -21.22
CA LEU A 450 27.32 6.91 -20.04
C LEU A 450 26.17 7.67 -19.36
N TRP A 451 25.27 8.27 -20.16
CA TRP A 451 24.06 8.92 -19.61
C TRP A 451 23.14 7.91 -18.92
N LEU A 452 22.94 6.73 -19.51
CA LEU A 452 22.19 5.63 -18.88
C LEU A 452 22.82 5.18 -17.56
N LEU A 453 24.13 4.92 -17.53
CA LEU A 453 24.85 4.51 -16.33
C LEU A 453 24.76 5.57 -15.24
N SER A 454 24.87 6.84 -15.60
CA SER A 454 24.70 7.95 -14.65
C SER A 454 23.26 8.02 -14.11
N GLN A 455 22.23 7.78 -14.93
CA GLN A 455 20.84 7.70 -14.45
C GLN A 455 20.64 6.54 -13.47
N ILE A 456 21.21 5.35 -13.75
CA ILE A 456 21.15 4.18 -12.85
C ILE A 456 21.80 4.51 -11.51
N TRP A 457 22.93 5.21 -11.52
CA TRP A 457 23.60 5.65 -10.30
C TRP A 457 22.77 6.67 -9.50
N ILE A 458 22.23 7.70 -10.16
CA ILE A 458 21.38 8.72 -9.51
C ILE A 458 20.13 8.08 -8.90
N THR A 459 19.59 7.04 -9.53
CA THR A 459 18.40 6.33 -9.09
C THR A 459 18.69 5.09 -8.25
N ILE A 460 19.92 4.90 -7.74
CA ILE A 460 20.32 3.69 -7.02
C ILE A 460 19.43 3.35 -5.81
N HIS A 461 18.78 4.36 -5.21
CA HIS A 461 17.86 4.18 -4.08
C HIS A 461 16.64 3.31 -4.41
N ILE A 462 16.23 3.21 -5.68
CA ILE A 462 15.08 2.37 -6.06
C ILE A 462 15.40 0.87 -6.03
N TRP A 463 16.67 0.49 -6.02
CA TRP A 463 17.11 -0.92 -6.03
C TRP A 463 17.08 -1.57 -4.64
N GLN A 464 17.19 -0.78 -3.58
CA GLN A 464 17.20 -1.27 -2.20
C GLN A 464 16.07 -0.61 -1.40
N PRO A 465 14.83 -1.14 -1.46
CA PRO A 465 13.72 -0.62 -0.66
C PRO A 465 14.07 -0.69 0.83
N ARG A 466 13.80 0.39 1.55
CA ARG A 466 13.80 0.40 3.02
C ARG A 466 12.40 0.65 3.59
N CYS A 467 11.37 0.51 2.75
CA CYS A 467 9.99 0.78 3.11
C CYS A 467 9.28 -0.45 3.70
N GLU A 468 8.28 -0.19 4.53
CA GLU A 468 7.38 -1.20 5.07
C GLU A 468 6.47 -1.77 3.97
N LYS A 469 6.08 -3.04 4.12
CA LYS A 469 5.13 -3.70 3.22
C LYS A 469 3.79 -2.95 3.19
N LEU A 470 3.22 -2.79 2.00
CA LEU A 470 1.97 -2.08 1.74
C LEU A 470 1.95 -0.60 2.13
N ALA A 471 3.10 0.08 2.20
CA ALA A 471 3.19 1.51 2.54
C ALA A 471 2.18 2.40 1.77
N LYS A 472 1.72 3.48 2.44
CA LYS A 472 0.84 4.48 1.82
C LYS A 472 1.57 5.11 0.62
N THR A 473 0.83 5.44 -0.44
CA THR A 473 1.41 6.04 -1.67
C THR A 473 2.20 7.33 -1.38
N GLU A 474 1.72 8.11 -0.41
CA GLU A 474 2.34 9.36 0.10
C GLU A 474 3.72 9.14 0.72
N ARG A 475 3.98 7.94 1.24
CA ARG A 475 5.30 7.55 1.75
C ARG A 475 6.23 7.07 0.64
N LEU A 476 5.67 6.47 -0.42
CA LEU A 476 6.46 5.89 -1.52
C LEU A 476 6.89 6.94 -2.56
N TYR A 477 6.04 7.91 -2.87
CA TYR A 477 6.26 8.93 -3.90
C TYR A 477 6.18 10.32 -3.30
N VAL A 478 7.06 11.21 -3.74
CA VAL A 478 7.08 12.62 -3.31
C VAL A 478 5.91 13.37 -3.92
N ARG A 479 5.78 13.33 -5.25
CA ARG A 479 4.69 13.95 -6.02
C ARG A 479 3.49 12.99 -6.11
N PRO A 480 2.24 13.51 -6.14
CA PRO A 480 1.05 12.68 -6.10
C PRO A 480 0.89 11.68 -7.26
N MET A 481 1.28 12.09 -8.48
CA MET A 481 1.16 11.35 -9.73
C MET A 481 2.46 11.40 -10.56
N PHE A 482 2.40 10.94 -11.79
CA PHE A 482 3.49 10.81 -12.75
C PHE A 482 3.53 11.98 -13.75
N ASP A 483 4.63 12.07 -14.51
CA ASP A 483 4.80 13.01 -15.61
C ASP A 483 4.30 12.38 -16.91
N ALA A 484 3.60 13.16 -17.74
CA ALA A 484 2.97 12.67 -18.96
C ALA A 484 3.98 12.20 -20.02
N PHE A 485 5.10 12.91 -20.17
CA PHE A 485 6.03 12.71 -21.28
C PHE A 485 7.21 11.82 -20.92
N LEU A 486 7.59 11.79 -19.64
CA LEU A 486 8.80 11.13 -19.17
C LEU A 486 8.47 10.11 -18.08
N ILE A 487 7.67 9.10 -18.41
CA ILE A 487 7.12 8.17 -17.43
C ILE A 487 8.21 7.39 -16.65
N ASP A 488 9.25 6.93 -17.34
CA ASP A 488 10.35 6.17 -16.75
C ASP A 488 11.21 7.04 -15.83
N GLN A 489 11.66 8.22 -16.28
CA GLN A 489 12.40 9.17 -15.44
C GLN A 489 11.53 9.64 -14.27
N SER A 490 10.25 9.93 -14.52
CA SER A 490 9.31 10.38 -13.49
C SER A 490 9.11 9.33 -12.41
N LEU A 491 8.88 8.06 -12.76
CA LEU A 491 8.73 6.99 -11.78
C LEU A 491 10.01 6.79 -10.95
N ALA A 492 11.18 6.79 -11.59
CA ALA A 492 12.46 6.58 -10.91
C ALA A 492 12.82 7.75 -9.98
N LEU A 493 12.70 9.01 -10.45
CA LEU A 493 13.08 10.21 -9.72
C LEU A 493 12.04 10.64 -8.69
N ASN A 494 10.76 10.28 -8.88
CA ASN A 494 9.70 10.57 -7.92
C ASN A 494 9.63 9.57 -6.76
N ARG A 495 10.25 8.38 -6.91
CA ARG A 495 10.34 7.38 -5.85
C ARG A 495 11.19 7.92 -4.70
N ARG A 496 10.61 7.98 -3.49
CA ARG A 496 11.26 8.58 -2.31
C ARG A 496 12.59 7.88 -1.96
N ARG A 497 13.63 8.66 -1.65
CA ARG A 497 14.96 8.14 -1.26
C ARG A 497 15.03 7.72 0.20
N ASP A 498 14.46 8.52 1.10
CA ASP A 498 14.42 8.24 2.54
C ASP A 498 13.08 7.59 2.92
N ASP A 499 13.07 6.26 2.91
CA ASP A 499 11.92 5.42 3.28
C ASP A 499 11.90 5.04 4.77
N LEU A 500 12.92 5.47 5.54
CA LEU A 500 13.01 5.18 6.97
C LEU A 500 11.76 5.73 7.68
N PRO A 501 11.14 4.96 8.59
CA PRO A 501 10.07 5.49 9.43
C PRO A 501 10.63 6.72 10.15
N GLU A 502 9.92 7.85 10.06
CA GLU A 502 10.26 9.05 10.85
C GLU A 502 10.37 8.61 12.32
N LYS A 503 11.61 8.51 12.82
CA LYS A 503 11.84 8.67 14.24
C LYS A 503 11.36 10.09 14.53
N LEU A 504 10.37 10.21 15.41
CA LEU A 504 9.91 11.52 15.87
C LEU A 504 11.16 12.26 16.37
N ASP A 505 11.43 13.42 15.79
CA ASP A 505 12.49 14.29 16.26
C ASP A 505 12.26 14.52 17.74
N GLU A 506 13.26 14.16 18.52
CA GLU A 506 13.49 14.67 19.86
C GLU A 506 13.61 16.20 19.70
N ASN A 507 12.51 16.92 19.92
CA ASN A 507 12.59 18.36 20.03
C ASN A 507 13.28 18.72 21.35
N ASP A 508 14.38 19.45 21.16
CA ASP A 508 15.00 20.45 22.02
C ASP A 508 15.43 20.04 23.43
N GLY A 509 16.76 19.89 23.55
CA GLY A 509 17.49 20.09 24.80
C GLY A 509 18.32 18.90 25.26
N ASP A 510 19.37 18.53 24.52
CA ASP A 510 20.72 18.54 25.11
C ASP A 510 21.79 18.37 24.02
N GLU A 511 22.87 19.12 24.16
CA GLU A 511 24.03 19.06 23.28
C GLU A 511 24.85 17.81 23.57
N GLY A 512 25.22 17.10 22.49
CA GLY A 512 26.44 16.29 22.45
C GLY A 512 26.34 14.86 22.99
N GLU A 513 26.11 13.90 22.10
CA GLU A 513 27.00 12.75 21.91
C GLU A 513 26.62 12.01 20.61
N THR A 514 27.56 11.97 19.67
CA THR A 514 27.42 11.30 18.38
C THR A 514 27.61 9.80 18.58
N PHE A 515 26.54 9.02 18.60
CA PHE A 515 26.62 7.56 18.59
C PHE A 515 27.11 7.09 17.21
N GLU A 516 28.38 6.68 17.16
CA GLU A 516 28.96 5.95 16.03
C GLU A 516 28.28 4.58 15.88
N VAL A 517 27.48 4.43 14.83
CA VAL A 517 27.06 3.11 14.34
C VAL A 517 28.25 2.51 13.61
N ASN A 518 29.03 1.67 14.28
CA ASN A 518 29.72 0.49 13.73
C ASN A 518 30.62 -0.18 14.78
N THR A 519 29.98 -0.83 15.75
CA THR A 519 30.54 -1.97 16.50
C THR A 519 29.36 -2.83 16.94
N PRO A 520 29.40 -4.17 16.80
CA PRO A 520 28.35 -5.02 17.35
C PRO A 520 28.25 -4.74 18.85
N PRO A 521 27.06 -4.48 19.42
CA PRO A 521 26.97 -4.22 20.83
C PRO A 521 27.38 -5.50 21.57
N MET A 522 28.43 -5.40 22.40
CA MET A 522 28.61 -6.35 23.49
C MET A 522 27.29 -6.37 24.27
N ARG A 523 26.59 -7.51 24.22
CA ARG A 523 25.34 -7.76 24.94
C ARG A 523 25.60 -7.67 26.45
N ASN A 524 25.43 -6.47 27.01
CA ASN A 524 25.19 -6.32 28.44
C ASN A 524 23.76 -6.77 28.73
N ASN A 525 23.63 -7.77 29.60
CA ASN A 525 22.41 -8.55 29.91
C ASN A 525 21.25 -7.79 30.58
N SER A 526 21.10 -6.46 30.41
CA SER A 526 20.06 -5.69 31.11
C SER A 526 19.45 -4.52 30.34
N SER A 527 19.66 -4.41 29.03
CA SER A 527 18.97 -3.42 28.19
C SER A 527 17.64 -4.01 27.67
N TYR A 528 16.52 -3.66 28.28
CA TYR A 528 15.20 -4.00 27.75
C TYR A 528 15.01 -3.44 26.34
N ASP A 529 14.88 -4.33 25.35
CA ASP A 529 14.62 -3.92 23.97
C ASP A 529 13.18 -3.42 23.84
N CYS A 530 13.02 -2.10 23.86
CA CYS A 530 11.71 -1.43 23.75
C CYS A 530 11.14 -1.50 22.33
N SER A 531 11.90 -2.01 21.35
CA SER A 531 11.47 -2.13 19.96
C SER A 531 10.71 -3.42 19.66
N VAL A 532 10.85 -4.44 20.52
CA VAL A 532 10.21 -5.74 20.33
C VAL A 532 8.70 -5.64 20.56
N SER A 533 7.93 -6.19 19.61
CA SER A 533 6.48 -6.27 19.73
C SER A 533 6.06 -7.29 20.78
N ARG A 534 5.16 -6.91 21.69
CA ARG A 534 4.58 -7.82 22.70
C ARG A 534 3.12 -8.06 22.42
N ILE A 535 2.69 -9.31 22.49
CA ILE A 535 1.32 -9.74 22.24
C ILE A 535 0.80 -10.45 23.48
N TYR A 536 -0.19 -9.85 24.14
CA TYR A 536 -0.98 -10.52 25.16
C TYR A 536 -2.22 -11.13 24.52
N ALA A 537 -2.23 -12.45 24.35
CA ALA A 537 -3.39 -13.18 23.84
C ALA A 537 -4.40 -13.38 24.98
N CYS A 538 -5.51 -12.67 24.94
CA CYS A 538 -6.53 -12.64 25.99
C CYS A 538 -7.82 -13.32 25.52
N GLY A 539 -8.03 -14.56 25.95
CA GLY A 539 -9.27 -15.31 25.75
C GLY A 539 -10.26 -15.07 26.89
N THR A 540 -11.54 -14.87 26.59
CA THR A 540 -12.61 -14.89 27.61
C THR A 540 -13.45 -16.14 27.47
N MET A 541 -13.63 -16.86 28.58
CA MET A 541 -14.36 -18.13 28.65
C MET A 541 -15.41 -18.09 29.77
N TRP A 542 -16.51 -18.82 29.59
CA TRP A 542 -17.53 -19.10 30.58
C TRP A 542 -18.03 -20.55 30.55
N HIS A 543 -18.90 -20.91 29.59
CA HIS A 543 -19.54 -22.22 29.48
C HIS A 543 -19.29 -22.84 28.10
N GLU A 544 -18.06 -22.71 27.60
CA GLU A 544 -17.64 -23.30 26.33
C GLU A 544 -17.63 -24.82 26.42
N LYS A 545 -17.96 -25.46 25.30
CA LYS A 545 -17.87 -26.92 25.15
C LYS A 545 -16.40 -27.34 25.15
N PHE A 546 -16.17 -28.62 25.45
CA PHE A 546 -14.82 -29.19 25.43
C PHE A 546 -14.13 -29.03 24.07
N GLU A 547 -14.87 -29.28 22.98
CA GLU A 547 -14.40 -29.13 21.60
C GLU A 547 -13.99 -27.68 21.28
N GLU A 548 -14.82 -26.71 21.66
CA GLU A 548 -14.55 -25.27 21.48
C GLU A 548 -13.24 -24.86 22.19
N MET A 549 -13.07 -25.28 23.46
CA MET A 549 -11.84 -25.02 24.20
C MET A 549 -10.60 -25.65 23.54
N VAL A 550 -10.74 -26.84 22.96
CA VAL A 550 -9.63 -27.50 22.24
C VAL A 550 -9.24 -26.71 20.99
N GLU A 551 -10.19 -26.20 20.20
CA GLU A 551 -9.88 -25.38 19.02
C GLU A 551 -9.17 -24.07 19.38
N PHE A 552 -9.66 -23.37 20.41
CA PHE A 552 -8.97 -22.19 20.95
C PHE A 552 -7.53 -22.51 21.37
N LEU A 553 -7.34 -23.59 22.12
CA LEU A 553 -6.02 -23.97 22.63
C LEU A 553 -5.07 -24.42 21.51
N LYS A 554 -5.56 -25.09 20.45
CA LYS A 554 -4.76 -25.40 19.26
C LYS A 554 -4.18 -24.12 18.66
N SER A 555 -4.99 -23.07 18.50
CA SER A 555 -4.54 -21.80 17.95
C SER A 555 -3.45 -21.14 18.79
N VAL A 556 -3.60 -21.17 20.12
CA VAL A 556 -2.59 -20.66 21.06
C VAL A 556 -1.29 -21.45 20.99
N ILE A 557 -1.36 -22.78 20.92
CA ILE A 557 -0.17 -23.64 20.88
C ILE A 557 0.57 -23.50 19.54
N ARG A 558 -0.15 -23.34 18.42
CA ARG A 558 0.48 -22.99 17.12
C ARG A 558 1.24 -21.66 17.19
N LEU A 559 0.73 -20.66 17.92
CA LEU A 559 1.46 -19.40 18.14
C LEU A 559 2.72 -19.57 19.00
N ASP A 560 2.69 -20.45 20.00
CA ASP A 560 3.86 -20.80 20.81
C ASP A 560 4.96 -21.46 19.97
N GLU A 561 4.58 -22.37 19.06
CA GLU A 561 5.49 -22.99 18.10
C GLU A 561 6.13 -21.98 17.14
N ASP A 562 5.34 -21.07 16.55
CA ASP A 562 5.85 -20.02 15.66
C ASP A 562 6.82 -19.08 16.38
N GLN A 563 6.49 -18.64 17.61
CA GLN A 563 7.41 -17.81 18.38
C GLN A 563 8.70 -18.57 18.72
N ARG A 564 8.62 -19.85 19.11
CA ARG A 564 9.79 -20.68 19.39
C ARG A 564 10.71 -20.75 18.17
N ALA A 565 10.17 -21.00 16.98
CA ALA A 565 10.95 -21.06 15.75
C ALA A 565 11.68 -19.73 15.47
N ARG A 566 10.98 -18.59 15.64
CA ARG A 566 11.59 -17.25 15.45
C ARG A 566 12.64 -16.93 16.51
N ARG A 567 12.40 -17.32 17.76
CA ARG A 567 13.35 -17.14 18.87
C ARG A 567 14.64 -17.91 18.60
N LEU A 568 14.54 -19.14 18.12
CA LEU A 568 15.68 -19.98 17.72
C LEU A 568 16.54 -19.28 16.66
N VAL A 569 15.91 -18.77 15.59
CA VAL A 569 16.60 -18.06 14.51
C VAL A 569 17.30 -16.80 15.01
N ARG A 570 16.65 -16.03 15.89
CA ARG A 570 17.22 -14.79 16.44
C ARG A 570 18.37 -15.06 17.42
N ASP A 571 18.14 -15.93 18.40
CA ASP A 571 19.03 -16.09 19.54
C ASP A 571 20.14 -17.11 19.28
N GLU A 572 19.88 -18.17 18.52
CA GLU A 572 20.89 -19.22 18.21
C GLU A 572 21.57 -19.02 16.86
N LEU A 573 20.85 -18.58 15.82
CA LEU A 573 21.43 -18.38 14.48
C LEU A 573 21.94 -16.95 14.21
N GLY A 574 21.65 -16.00 15.11
CA GLY A 574 22.17 -14.62 15.03
C GLY A 574 21.60 -13.77 13.88
N PHE A 575 20.51 -14.19 13.24
CA PHE A 575 19.85 -13.40 12.21
C PHE A 575 18.86 -12.40 12.83
N GLU A 576 18.92 -11.14 12.40
CA GLU A 576 17.91 -10.14 12.80
C GLU A 576 16.55 -10.50 12.20
N MET A 577 15.55 -10.68 13.07
CA MET A 577 14.17 -10.99 12.70
C MET A 577 13.27 -9.77 12.95
N PRO A 578 12.98 -8.94 11.94
CA PRO A 578 12.16 -7.73 12.11
C PRO A 578 10.72 -8.04 12.56
N ASP A 579 10.27 -9.26 12.31
CA ASP A 579 8.93 -9.76 12.63
C ASP A 579 8.91 -10.62 13.91
N TYR A 580 9.91 -10.48 14.79
CA TYR A 580 9.90 -11.14 16.08
C TYR A 580 8.88 -10.48 17.03
N TYR A 581 8.17 -11.32 17.81
CA TYR A 581 7.25 -10.89 18.86
C TYR A 581 7.39 -11.74 20.12
N GLU A 582 6.98 -11.18 21.26
CA GLU A 582 6.86 -11.90 22.53
C GLU A 582 5.39 -12.21 22.82
N LEU A 583 5.06 -13.49 23.01
CA LEU A 583 3.72 -13.96 23.37
C LEU A 583 3.59 -14.25 24.86
N GLU A 584 2.47 -13.83 25.43
CA GLU A 584 1.97 -14.33 26.71
C GLU A 584 0.46 -14.54 26.59
N THR A 585 -0.05 -15.72 26.99
CA THR A 585 -1.46 -16.05 26.83
C THR A 585 -2.18 -16.04 28.18
N HIS A 586 -3.32 -15.35 28.21
CA HIS A 586 -4.20 -15.20 29.36
C HIS A 586 -5.62 -15.66 29.02
N ILE A 587 -6.14 -16.63 29.76
CA ILE A 587 -7.53 -17.07 29.70
C ILE A 587 -8.25 -16.51 30.92
N TYR A 588 -9.34 -15.76 30.73
CA TYR A 588 -10.18 -15.25 31.79
C TYR A 588 -11.46 -16.07 31.86
N PHE A 589 -11.51 -16.96 32.86
CA PHE A 589 -12.61 -17.89 33.06
C PHE A 589 -13.62 -17.30 34.04
N ASP A 590 -14.79 -16.93 33.52
CA ASP A 590 -15.92 -16.43 34.31
C ASP A 590 -16.61 -17.57 35.07
N ASP A 591 -17.04 -17.29 36.30
CA ASP A 591 -17.79 -18.23 37.15
C ASP A 591 -17.12 -19.60 37.35
N ALA A 592 -15.82 -19.58 37.65
CA ALA A 592 -14.97 -20.77 37.78
C ALA A 592 -15.27 -21.63 39.02
N PHE A 593 -16.10 -21.14 39.94
CA PHE A 593 -16.26 -21.67 41.29
C PHE A 593 -17.73 -21.95 41.64
N VAL A 594 -18.03 -23.18 42.02
CA VAL A 594 -19.36 -23.64 42.47
C VAL A 594 -19.37 -23.74 43.99
N ARG A 595 -20.40 -23.16 44.62
CA ARG A 595 -20.66 -23.25 46.06
C ARG A 595 -21.87 -24.12 46.32
N LEU A 596 -21.74 -25.04 47.28
CA LEU A 596 -22.87 -25.88 47.70
C LEU A 596 -23.87 -25.09 48.57
N HIS A 597 -23.37 -24.11 49.32
CA HIS A 597 -24.16 -23.22 50.17
C HIS A 597 -23.68 -21.77 50.08
N GLU A 598 -24.55 -20.80 50.35
CA GLU A 598 -24.18 -19.38 50.30
C GLU A 598 -23.05 -19.01 51.28
N LYS A 599 -22.88 -19.73 52.39
CA LYS A 599 -21.82 -19.49 53.38
C LYS A 599 -20.56 -20.35 53.18
N ASP A 600 -20.45 -21.05 52.05
CA ASP A 600 -19.29 -21.89 51.76
C ASP A 600 -18.04 -21.04 51.47
N ASN A 601 -17.08 -21.10 52.39
CA ASN A 601 -15.79 -20.41 52.30
C ASN A 601 -14.78 -21.15 51.40
N ASN A 602 -15.04 -22.40 51.01
CA ASN A 602 -14.13 -23.19 50.19
C ASN A 602 -14.83 -23.73 48.92
N PRO A 603 -15.08 -22.84 47.93
CA PRO A 603 -15.81 -23.22 46.74
C PRO A 603 -15.05 -24.27 45.91
N LYS A 604 -15.79 -25.20 45.30
CA LYS A 604 -15.23 -26.21 44.41
C LYS A 604 -15.09 -25.64 42.99
N LEU A 605 -14.12 -26.16 42.22
CA LEU A 605 -14.00 -25.81 40.80
C LEU A 605 -15.19 -26.34 40.01
N ASN A 606 -15.67 -25.50 39.08
CA ASN A 606 -16.67 -25.88 38.10
C ASN A 606 -16.12 -26.98 37.15
N GLN A 607 -17.02 -27.79 36.58
CA GLN A 607 -16.67 -28.85 35.63
C GLN A 607 -15.99 -28.30 34.39
N TYR A 608 -16.38 -27.12 33.89
CA TYR A 608 -15.74 -26.50 32.72
C TYR A 608 -14.27 -26.17 32.95
N VAL A 609 -13.88 -25.77 34.17
CA VAL A 609 -12.46 -25.54 34.50
C VAL A 609 -11.68 -26.85 34.50
N LYS A 610 -12.30 -27.97 34.92
CA LYS A 610 -11.66 -29.29 34.81
C LYS A 610 -11.51 -29.71 33.36
N ASN A 611 -12.52 -29.43 32.54
CA ASN A 611 -12.47 -29.67 31.10
C ASN A 611 -11.37 -28.85 30.43
N LEU A 612 -11.15 -27.59 30.85
CA LEU A 612 -10.05 -26.76 30.35
C LEU A 612 -8.68 -27.42 30.60
N VAL A 613 -8.44 -27.96 31.80
CA VAL A 613 -7.18 -28.64 32.12
C VAL A 613 -6.95 -29.84 31.19
N LEU A 614 -7.99 -30.63 30.93
CA LEU A 614 -7.91 -31.77 30.00
C LEU A 614 -7.74 -31.31 28.54
N ALA A 615 -8.37 -30.21 28.16
CA ALA A 615 -8.31 -29.66 26.82
C ALA A 615 -6.89 -29.16 26.46
N VAL A 616 -6.11 -28.69 27.45
CA VAL A 616 -4.69 -28.30 27.24
C VAL A 616 -3.85 -29.49 26.78
N ASP A 617 -3.98 -30.65 27.43
CA ASP A 617 -3.25 -31.86 27.04
C ASP A 617 -3.68 -32.38 25.66
N GLU A 618 -4.99 -32.39 25.40
CA GLU A 618 -5.56 -32.83 24.14
C GLU A 618 -5.13 -31.93 22.97
N ALA A 619 -5.19 -30.61 23.14
CA ALA A 619 -4.77 -29.66 22.11
C ALA A 619 -3.26 -29.76 21.84
N THR A 620 -2.44 -29.93 22.89
CA THR A 620 -0.99 -30.10 22.76
C THR A 620 -0.64 -31.36 21.98
N SER A 621 -1.30 -32.48 22.29
CA SER A 621 -1.14 -33.75 21.58
C SER A 621 -1.48 -33.63 20.10
N LYS A 622 -2.58 -32.91 19.78
CA LYS A 622 -3.03 -32.70 18.40
C LYS A 622 -2.09 -31.81 17.59
N VAL A 623 -1.62 -30.69 18.14
CA VAL A 623 -0.74 -29.76 17.40
C VAL A 623 0.63 -30.38 17.13
N HIS A 624 1.24 -31.02 18.13
CA HIS A 624 2.56 -31.62 17.96
C HIS A 624 2.53 -33.01 17.30
N GLN A 625 1.35 -33.56 17.03
CA GLN A 625 1.17 -34.91 16.45
C GLN A 625 1.87 -36.02 17.25
N ILE A 626 1.99 -35.82 18.57
CA ILE A 626 2.56 -36.80 19.50
C ILE A 626 1.40 -37.35 20.32
N ALA A 627 1.12 -38.64 20.15
CA ALA A 627 0.05 -39.32 20.88
C ALA A 627 0.28 -39.26 22.40
N ASN A 628 -0.73 -38.80 23.14
CA ASN A 628 -0.73 -38.70 24.61
C ASN A 628 0.36 -37.80 25.20
N MET A 629 0.71 -36.70 24.52
CA MET A 629 1.58 -35.68 25.10
C MET A 629 0.85 -34.96 26.24
N LYS A 630 1.33 -35.13 27.47
CA LYS A 630 0.83 -34.42 28.64
C LYS A 630 1.75 -33.27 28.99
N LEU A 631 1.17 -32.10 29.24
CA LEU A 631 1.92 -31.01 29.86
C LEU A 631 2.14 -31.34 31.35
N GLY A 632 3.18 -30.74 31.94
CA GLY A 632 3.33 -30.77 33.40
C GLY A 632 2.14 -30.11 34.08
N ASP A 633 1.84 -30.56 35.31
CA ASP A 633 0.73 -29.99 36.09
C ASP A 633 0.87 -28.46 36.25
N PRO A 634 -0.24 -27.69 36.14
CA PRO A 634 -0.18 -26.25 36.31
C PRO A 634 0.22 -25.87 37.72
N THR A 635 1.04 -24.82 37.83
CA THR A 635 1.28 -24.16 39.10
C THR A 635 0.04 -23.37 39.51
N LYS A 636 -0.39 -23.56 40.77
CA LYS A 636 -1.66 -23.04 41.30
C LYS A 636 -1.38 -21.87 42.24
N TYR A 637 -2.06 -20.74 42.01
CA TYR A 637 -1.96 -19.56 42.85
C TYR A 637 -3.34 -19.15 43.35
N VAL A 638 -3.44 -18.78 44.62
CA VAL A 638 -4.61 -18.10 45.18
C VAL A 638 -4.48 -16.61 44.85
N THR A 639 -5.55 -16.00 44.37
CA THR A 639 -5.55 -14.59 43.95
C THR A 639 -6.69 -13.81 44.60
N PRO A 640 -6.59 -12.47 44.71
CA PRO A 640 -7.66 -11.65 45.29
C PRO A 640 -9.03 -11.81 44.60
N TYR A 641 -9.04 -12.19 43.33
CA TYR A 641 -10.25 -12.38 42.51
C TYR A 641 -10.70 -13.84 42.41
N GLY A 642 -9.99 -14.80 43.01
CA GLY A 642 -10.29 -16.23 42.90
C GLY A 642 -9.02 -17.08 42.91
N GLY A 643 -8.66 -17.63 41.76
CA GLY A 643 -7.45 -18.42 41.58
C GLY A 643 -6.78 -18.18 40.24
N ARG A 644 -5.58 -18.75 40.07
CA ARG A 644 -4.83 -18.70 38.82
C ARG A 644 -4.07 -20.01 38.60
N LEU A 645 -4.12 -20.52 37.38
CA LEU A 645 -3.36 -21.68 36.92
C LEU A 645 -2.33 -21.20 35.89
N VAL A 646 -1.08 -21.66 36.00
CA VAL A 646 0.00 -21.28 35.08
C VAL A 646 0.70 -22.52 34.55
N TRP A 647 0.72 -22.62 33.22
CA TRP A 647 1.45 -23.63 32.45
C TRP A 647 2.62 -22.97 31.71
N THR A 648 3.69 -23.73 31.52
CA THR A 648 4.75 -23.39 30.57
C THR A 648 4.58 -24.29 29.36
N LEU A 649 4.29 -23.69 28.20
CA LEU A 649 4.11 -24.42 26.94
C LEU A 649 5.46 -24.92 26.39
N PRO A 650 5.47 -25.88 25.44
CA PRO A 650 6.70 -26.47 24.91
C PRO A 650 7.67 -25.46 24.27
N GLY A 651 7.17 -24.37 23.69
CA GLY A 651 7.92 -23.22 23.18
C GLY A 651 8.40 -22.22 24.24
N LYS A 652 8.24 -22.57 25.52
CA LYS A 652 8.60 -21.77 26.71
C LYS A 652 7.81 -20.48 26.85
N THR A 653 6.66 -20.34 26.19
CA THR A 653 5.70 -19.26 26.50
C THR A 653 4.81 -19.66 27.68
N LEU A 654 4.19 -18.67 28.30
CA LEU A 654 3.32 -18.87 29.45
C LEU A 654 1.86 -18.89 29.01
N LEU A 655 1.14 -19.91 29.48
CA LEU A 655 -0.32 -19.97 29.40
C LEU A 655 -0.88 -19.80 30.83
N ILE A 656 -1.70 -18.77 31.03
CA ILE A 656 -2.19 -18.36 32.34
C ILE A 656 -3.72 -18.35 32.33
N ALA A 657 -4.36 -19.25 33.08
CA ALA A 657 -5.80 -19.20 33.30
C ALA A 657 -6.14 -18.47 34.60
N HIS A 658 -6.81 -17.34 34.49
CA HIS A 658 -7.37 -16.55 35.58
C HIS A 658 -8.78 -17.06 35.90
N LEU A 659 -8.94 -17.69 37.07
CA LEU A 659 -10.20 -18.24 37.54
C LEU A 659 -10.94 -17.21 38.39
N LYS A 660 -12.04 -16.67 37.87
CA LYS A 660 -12.81 -15.62 38.53
C LYS A 660 -13.85 -16.19 39.47
N ASP A 661 -13.85 -15.71 40.70
CA ASP A 661 -14.89 -15.97 41.69
C ASP A 661 -15.96 -14.89 41.62
N SER A 662 -17.18 -15.31 41.30
CA SER A 662 -18.35 -14.44 41.10
C SER A 662 -18.75 -13.62 42.32
N LYS A 663 -18.34 -14.02 43.53
CA LYS A 663 -18.53 -13.23 44.75
C LYS A 663 -17.48 -12.14 44.95
N LYS A 664 -16.29 -12.29 44.36
CA LYS A 664 -15.16 -11.37 44.56
C LYS A 664 -15.03 -10.35 43.44
N ILE A 665 -15.37 -10.74 42.21
CA ILE A 665 -15.24 -9.88 41.03
C ILE A 665 -16.48 -9.99 40.14
N ARG A 666 -16.78 -8.90 39.43
CA ARG A 666 -17.92 -8.83 38.51
C ARG A 666 -17.77 -9.85 37.37
N GLN A 667 -18.85 -10.55 37.09
CA GLN A 667 -18.98 -11.50 35.98
C GLN A 667 -19.27 -10.77 34.66
N LYS A 668 -19.22 -11.52 33.54
CA LYS A 668 -19.42 -11.12 32.14
C LYS A 668 -18.11 -10.74 31.42
N LYS A 669 -18.11 -11.01 30.11
CA LYS A 669 -17.02 -10.74 29.16
C LYS A 669 -16.40 -9.36 29.33
N ARG A 670 -17.19 -8.28 29.32
CA ARG A 670 -16.69 -6.91 29.52
C ARG A 670 -15.86 -6.74 30.80
N TRP A 671 -16.29 -7.30 31.93
CA TRP A 671 -15.56 -7.15 33.20
C TRP A 671 -14.29 -8.01 33.23
N SER A 672 -14.27 -9.13 32.52
CA SER A 672 -13.04 -9.88 32.22
C SER A 672 -12.08 -9.04 31.36
N GLN A 673 -12.60 -8.31 30.37
CA GLN A 673 -11.79 -7.39 29.57
C GLN A 673 -11.19 -6.25 30.39
N VAL A 674 -12.01 -5.57 31.20
CA VAL A 674 -11.55 -4.53 32.12
C VAL A 674 -10.48 -5.08 33.06
N MET A 675 -10.67 -6.28 33.62
CA MET A 675 -9.71 -6.90 34.51
C MET A 675 -8.34 -7.10 33.86
N TYR A 676 -8.28 -7.65 32.64
CA TYR A 676 -6.99 -7.85 31.96
C TYR A 676 -6.34 -6.53 31.56
N MET A 677 -7.12 -5.53 31.16
CA MET A 677 -6.58 -4.23 30.79
C MET A 677 -5.92 -3.55 32.01
N TYR A 678 -6.58 -3.55 33.16
CA TYR A 678 -6.02 -3.01 34.39
C TYR A 678 -4.84 -3.84 34.92
N TYR A 679 -4.87 -5.17 34.78
CA TYR A 679 -3.79 -6.02 35.24
C TYR A 679 -2.53 -5.92 34.36
N LEU A 680 -2.69 -6.08 33.05
CA LEU A 680 -1.57 -6.13 32.10
C LEU A 680 -1.03 -4.73 31.80
N LEU A 681 -1.90 -3.76 31.55
CA LEU A 681 -1.48 -2.41 31.16
C LEU A 681 -1.32 -1.49 32.37
N GLY A 682 -2.27 -1.53 33.31
CA GLY A 682 -2.21 -0.71 34.52
C GLY A 682 -1.13 -1.17 35.49
N HIS A 683 -1.23 -2.40 35.99
CA HIS A 683 -0.34 -2.91 37.04
C HIS A 683 1.03 -3.35 36.49
N ARG A 684 1.08 -4.22 35.46
CA ARG A 684 2.35 -4.77 34.96
C ARG A 684 3.18 -3.81 34.11
N LEU A 685 2.58 -2.77 33.53
CA LEU A 685 3.30 -1.79 32.71
C LEU A 685 3.36 -0.40 33.35
N MET A 686 2.23 0.21 33.76
CA MET A 686 2.25 1.58 34.28
C MET A 686 2.79 1.72 35.69
N GLN A 687 2.48 0.80 36.60
CA GLN A 687 2.95 0.86 38.00
C GLN A 687 4.41 0.40 38.19
N ARG A 688 5.11 0.05 37.12
CA ARG A 688 6.54 -0.27 37.16
C ARG A 688 7.36 0.98 37.47
N ASN A 689 8.09 0.97 38.57
CA ASN A 689 8.93 2.08 39.00
C ASN A 689 10.32 2.07 38.33
N ASP A 690 10.67 0.96 37.69
CA ASP A 690 11.97 0.75 37.04
C ASP A 690 12.05 1.31 35.61
N LEU A 691 10.92 1.77 35.05
CA LEU A 691 10.84 2.31 33.69
C LEU A 691 10.56 3.82 33.69
N SER A 692 11.29 4.55 32.84
CA SER A 692 11.03 5.98 32.62
C SER A 692 9.69 6.19 31.88
N PRO A 693 9.07 7.39 31.98
CA PRO A 693 7.84 7.70 31.24
C PRO A 693 7.98 7.49 29.72
N LYS A 694 9.11 7.91 29.13
CA LYS A 694 9.39 7.71 27.70
C LYS A 694 9.47 6.22 27.33
N GLN A 695 10.12 5.40 28.16
CA GLN A 695 10.19 3.95 27.94
C GLN A 695 8.80 3.30 28.04
N LYS A 696 7.99 3.71 29.01
CA LYS A 696 6.60 3.25 29.16
C LYS A 696 5.77 3.56 27.92
N ASP A 697 5.90 4.75 27.37
CA ASP A 697 5.20 5.16 26.14
C ASP A 697 5.62 4.29 24.94
N LEU A 698 6.93 4.09 24.73
CA LEU A 698 7.45 3.25 23.65
C LEU A 698 7.00 1.79 23.78
N ILE A 699 7.09 1.22 24.98
CA ILE A 699 6.63 -0.15 25.23
C ILE A 699 5.11 -0.24 24.99
N SER A 700 4.32 0.73 25.44
CA SER A 700 2.87 0.74 25.22
C SER A 700 2.49 0.86 23.74
N GLU A 701 3.33 1.50 22.93
CA GLU A 701 3.14 1.63 21.48
C GLU A 701 3.39 0.30 20.76
N ASN A 702 4.36 -0.49 21.23
CA ASN A 702 4.73 -1.81 20.70
C ASN A 702 4.08 -2.99 21.45
N THR A 703 3.15 -2.72 22.37
CA THR A 703 2.40 -3.75 23.09
C THR A 703 0.97 -3.83 22.55
N TYR A 704 0.52 -5.04 22.28
CA TYR A 704 -0.78 -5.35 21.71
C TYR A 704 -1.55 -6.35 22.57
N ILE A 705 -2.86 -6.20 22.63
CA ILE A 705 -3.79 -7.16 23.22
C ILE A 705 -4.55 -7.84 22.09
N LEU A 706 -4.35 -9.13 21.92
CA LEU A 706 -5.13 -9.95 21.00
C LEU A 706 -6.36 -10.49 21.76
N ALA A 707 -7.51 -9.90 21.50
CA ALA A 707 -8.78 -10.33 22.06
C ALA A 707 -9.30 -11.55 21.29
N LEU A 708 -9.62 -12.62 22.03
CA LEU A 708 -10.04 -13.91 21.49
C LEU A 708 -11.32 -14.39 22.21
N ASP A 709 -12.22 -15.00 21.45
CA ASP A 709 -13.35 -15.77 22.00
C ASP A 709 -12.93 -17.24 22.20
N GLY A 710 -13.67 -17.97 23.05
CA GLY A 710 -13.30 -19.32 23.49
C GLY A 710 -13.47 -20.44 22.44
N ASP A 711 -13.95 -20.12 21.25
CA ASP A 711 -14.27 -21.03 20.14
C ASP A 711 -13.53 -20.69 18.83
N ILE A 712 -12.51 -19.83 18.90
CA ILE A 712 -11.80 -19.32 17.71
C ILE A 712 -10.67 -20.27 17.25
N ASP A 713 -10.61 -20.53 15.96
CA ASP A 713 -9.51 -21.22 15.27
C ASP A 713 -8.78 -20.26 14.31
N PHE A 714 -7.44 -20.20 14.39
CA PHE A 714 -6.61 -19.39 13.49
C PHE A 714 -5.17 -19.90 13.37
N GLN A 715 -4.47 -19.40 12.34
CA GLN A 715 -3.06 -19.67 12.10
C GLN A 715 -2.16 -18.51 12.56
N PRO A 716 -0.89 -18.77 12.94
CA PRO A 716 0.06 -17.71 13.29
C PRO A 716 0.17 -16.62 12.22
N HIS A 717 0.09 -17.00 10.94
CA HIS A 717 0.13 -16.06 9.82
C HIS A 717 -0.96 -14.97 9.92
N ALA A 718 -2.16 -15.30 10.39
CA ALA A 718 -3.23 -14.33 10.55
C ALA A 718 -2.86 -13.24 11.58
N VAL A 719 -2.20 -13.62 12.68
CA VAL A 719 -1.74 -12.67 13.71
C VAL A 719 -0.62 -11.80 13.18
N HIS A 720 0.33 -12.36 12.41
CA HIS A 720 1.39 -11.59 11.74
C HIS A 720 0.82 -10.46 10.88
N LEU A 721 -0.19 -10.75 10.07
CA LEU A 721 -0.85 -9.75 9.23
C LEU A 721 -1.49 -8.61 10.04
N LEU A 722 -2.03 -8.90 11.23
CA LEU A 722 -2.56 -7.85 12.12
C LEU A 722 -1.44 -7.02 12.75
N VAL A 723 -0.37 -7.66 13.21
CA VAL A 723 0.79 -6.97 13.80
C VAL A 723 1.46 -6.06 12.78
N ASP A 724 1.66 -6.52 11.55
CA ASP A 724 2.22 -5.71 10.45
C ASP A 724 1.38 -4.47 10.19
N LEU A 725 0.05 -4.63 10.18
CA LEU A 725 -0.91 -3.55 9.97
C LEU A 725 -0.85 -2.53 11.12
N MET A 726 -0.72 -3.01 12.37
CA MET A 726 -0.54 -2.16 13.55
C MET A 726 0.82 -1.46 13.58
N LYS A 727 1.91 -2.10 13.18
CA LYS A 727 3.25 -1.47 13.09
C LYS A 727 3.25 -0.30 12.09
N LYS A 728 2.56 -0.48 10.96
CA LYS A 728 2.50 0.50 9.86
C LYS A 728 1.83 1.83 10.22
N ALA A 729 0.78 1.79 11.04
CA ALA A 729 -0.06 2.94 11.37
C ALA A 729 -0.10 3.18 12.89
N LYS A 730 0.67 4.17 13.37
CA LYS A 730 0.74 4.51 14.81
C LYS A 730 -0.58 5.02 15.37
N ASP A 731 -1.39 5.67 14.53
CA ASP A 731 -2.75 6.14 14.81
C ASP A 731 -3.79 5.01 14.86
N LEU A 732 -3.39 3.78 14.53
CA LEU A 732 -4.28 2.63 14.59
C LEU A 732 -4.41 2.10 16.02
N GLY A 733 -5.63 2.18 16.55
CA GLY A 733 -5.98 1.67 17.87
C GLY A 733 -6.39 0.21 17.87
N ALA A 734 -7.02 -0.26 16.79
CA ALA A 734 -7.42 -1.66 16.65
C ALA A 734 -7.39 -2.16 15.19
N ALA A 735 -7.05 -3.42 15.00
CA ALA A 735 -7.12 -4.14 13.74
C ALA A 735 -7.88 -5.46 13.92
N CYS A 736 -8.80 -5.76 13.00
CA CYS A 736 -9.54 -7.03 13.02
C CYS A 736 -9.29 -7.86 11.77
N GLY A 737 -9.30 -9.18 11.95
CA GLY A 737 -9.24 -10.13 10.84
C GLY A 737 -10.61 -10.38 10.20
N ARG A 738 -10.59 -11.12 9.10
CA ARG A 738 -11.75 -11.75 8.49
C ARG A 738 -12.15 -12.97 9.31
N ILE A 739 -13.46 -13.06 9.54
CA ILE A 739 -14.07 -14.16 10.29
C ILE A 739 -14.88 -15.01 9.34
N HIS A 740 -14.64 -16.30 9.37
CA HIS A 740 -15.39 -17.32 8.64
C HIS A 740 -16.25 -18.10 9.62
N PRO A 741 -17.59 -18.05 9.48
CA PRO A 741 -18.46 -18.86 10.29
C PRO A 741 -18.38 -20.33 9.86
N LEU A 742 -18.22 -21.22 10.83
CA LEU A 742 -18.23 -22.67 10.69
C LEU A 742 -19.53 -23.25 11.28
N GLY A 743 -19.91 -24.42 10.80
CA GLY A 743 -21.10 -25.16 11.24
C GLY A 743 -21.85 -25.78 10.06
N TYR A 744 -22.99 -26.41 10.37
CA TYR A 744 -23.80 -27.11 9.38
C TYR A 744 -25.26 -26.61 9.36
N GLY A 745 -25.84 -26.58 8.16
CA GLY A 745 -27.27 -26.34 7.95
C GLY A 745 -27.63 -24.98 7.33
N PRO A 746 -28.93 -24.77 7.03
CA PRO A 746 -29.39 -23.61 6.25
C PRO A 746 -29.13 -22.26 6.93
N LEU A 747 -29.23 -22.24 8.27
CA LEU A 747 -29.00 -21.03 9.06
C LEU A 747 -27.52 -20.62 9.04
N VAL A 748 -26.61 -21.59 8.97
CA VAL A 748 -25.17 -21.33 8.81
C VAL A 748 -24.88 -20.77 7.43
N TRP A 749 -25.49 -21.31 6.36
CA TRP A 749 -25.33 -20.78 5.00
C TRP A 749 -25.83 -19.33 4.88
N TYR A 750 -26.96 -19.01 5.51
CA TYR A 750 -27.45 -17.64 5.61
C TYR A 750 -26.43 -16.72 6.31
N GLN A 751 -25.86 -17.17 7.43
CA GLN A 751 -24.83 -16.41 8.15
C GLN A 751 -23.54 -16.25 7.34
N MET A 752 -23.09 -17.28 6.61
CA MET A 752 -21.95 -17.20 5.69
C MET A 752 -22.15 -16.10 4.65
N PHE A 753 -23.34 -16.05 4.03
CA PHE A 753 -23.69 -15.00 3.08
C PHE A 753 -23.73 -13.62 3.73
N GLU A 754 -24.34 -13.50 4.90
CA GLU A 754 -24.43 -12.23 5.63
C GLU A 754 -23.05 -11.69 6.03
N TYR A 755 -22.17 -12.56 6.54
CA TYR A 755 -20.79 -12.21 6.87
C TYR A 755 -20.02 -11.80 5.61
N ALA A 756 -20.23 -12.48 4.48
CA ALA A 756 -19.60 -12.11 3.22
C ALA A 756 -20.03 -10.72 2.75
N ILE A 757 -21.32 -10.38 2.79
CA ILE A 757 -21.82 -9.03 2.48
C ILE A 757 -21.20 -7.99 3.42
N GLY A 758 -21.24 -8.24 4.72
CA GLY A 758 -20.70 -7.33 5.72
C GLY A 758 -19.20 -7.08 5.53
N HIS A 759 -18.43 -8.13 5.21
CA HIS A 759 -16.99 -8.04 5.02
C HIS A 759 -16.59 -7.45 3.67
N TRP A 760 -17.23 -7.84 2.57
CA TRP A 760 -16.83 -7.45 1.22
C TRP A 760 -17.40 -6.12 0.76
N LEU A 761 -18.59 -5.74 1.23
CA LEU A 761 -19.25 -4.50 0.82
C LEU A 761 -19.17 -3.46 1.93
N GLN A 762 -19.75 -3.74 3.10
CA GLN A 762 -19.90 -2.72 4.14
C GLN A 762 -18.55 -2.31 4.75
N LYS A 763 -17.78 -3.27 5.29
CA LYS A 763 -16.46 -2.95 5.88
C LYS A 763 -15.49 -2.37 4.85
N ALA A 764 -15.55 -2.83 3.59
CA ALA A 764 -14.72 -2.30 2.52
C ALA A 764 -15.08 -0.84 2.16
N ALA A 765 -16.38 -0.52 2.09
CA ALA A 765 -16.86 0.84 1.87
C ALA A 765 -16.49 1.75 3.06
N GLU A 766 -16.77 1.32 4.28
CA GLU A 766 -16.39 2.02 5.52
C GLU A 766 -14.89 2.33 5.56
N HIS A 767 -14.05 1.33 5.26
CA HIS A 767 -12.60 1.48 5.21
C HIS A 767 -12.11 2.41 4.09
N THR A 768 -12.82 2.49 2.96
CA THR A 768 -12.47 3.35 1.83
C THR A 768 -12.83 4.81 2.07
N ILE A 769 -13.99 5.05 2.70
CA ILE A 769 -14.55 6.38 2.96
C ILE A 769 -13.96 6.98 4.24
N GLY A 770 -13.61 6.14 5.22
CA GLY A 770 -13.03 6.57 6.49
C GLY A 770 -12.39 5.42 7.24
N CYS A 771 -13.13 4.83 8.18
CA CYS A 771 -12.68 3.69 8.98
C CYS A 771 -13.83 2.73 9.30
N VAL A 772 -13.48 1.53 9.78
CA VAL A 772 -14.47 0.55 10.21
C VAL A 772 -14.97 0.90 11.61
N LEU A 773 -16.27 0.74 11.87
CA LEU A 773 -16.85 1.13 13.17
C LEU A 773 -16.65 0.12 14.30
N CYS A 774 -16.28 -1.12 13.98
CA CYS A 774 -16.20 -2.19 14.96
C CYS A 774 -15.14 -3.23 14.59
N SER A 775 -14.31 -3.57 15.58
CA SER A 775 -13.46 -4.75 15.61
C SER A 775 -14.13 -5.82 16.49
N PRO A 776 -14.56 -6.96 15.93
CA PRO A 776 -15.23 -8.02 16.67
C PRO A 776 -14.29 -8.66 17.72
N GLY A 777 -14.78 -8.93 18.93
CA GLY A 777 -13.95 -9.42 20.03
C GLY A 777 -13.39 -10.84 19.88
N CYS A 778 -13.80 -11.59 18.85
CA CYS A 778 -13.37 -12.97 18.64
C CYS A 778 -11.95 -13.11 18.05
N PHE A 779 -11.50 -12.13 17.26
CA PHE A 779 -10.16 -12.10 16.67
C PHE A 779 -9.77 -10.66 16.27
N SER A 780 -9.34 -9.88 17.27
CA SER A 780 -8.95 -8.48 17.08
C SER A 780 -7.74 -8.09 17.92
N LEU A 781 -6.86 -7.31 17.33
CA LEU A 781 -5.63 -6.82 17.94
C LEU A 781 -5.78 -5.34 18.33
N PHE A 782 -5.62 -5.02 19.61
CA PHE A 782 -5.75 -3.67 20.16
C PHE A 782 -4.40 -3.13 20.64
N ARG A 783 -4.09 -1.86 20.36
CA ARG A 783 -2.86 -1.21 20.84
C ARG A 783 -3.00 -0.84 22.32
N ALA A 784 -2.02 -1.20 23.14
CA ALA A 784 -2.02 -0.88 24.57
C ALA A 784 -2.08 0.63 24.82
N LYS A 785 -1.26 1.43 24.12
CA LYS A 785 -1.29 2.90 24.19
C LYS A 785 -2.70 3.48 23.99
N ALA A 786 -3.43 2.98 22.99
CA ALA A 786 -4.78 3.45 22.68
C ALA A 786 -5.80 3.05 23.75
N LEU A 787 -5.69 1.84 24.30
CA LEU A 787 -6.56 1.37 25.38
C LEU A 787 -6.32 2.12 26.70
N MET A 788 -5.07 2.51 26.96
CA MET A 788 -4.65 3.17 28.20
C MET A 788 -5.07 4.63 28.30
N GLU A 789 -5.54 5.23 27.21
CA GLU A 789 -6.07 6.59 27.22
C GLU A 789 -7.16 6.75 28.28
N ASN A 790 -7.08 7.84 29.04
CA ASN A 790 -8.05 8.12 30.10
C ASN A 790 -9.48 8.21 29.55
N GLY A 791 -9.64 8.71 28.32
CA GLY A 791 -10.93 8.77 27.62
C GLY A 791 -11.50 7.41 27.20
N VAL A 792 -10.67 6.36 27.21
CA VAL A 792 -11.04 4.98 26.83
C VAL A 792 -11.19 4.13 28.09
N MET A 793 -10.09 3.82 28.79
CA MET A 793 -10.08 2.88 29.93
C MET A 793 -11.10 3.25 31.02
N ARG A 794 -11.10 4.51 31.45
CA ARG A 794 -11.97 4.98 32.53
C ARG A 794 -13.45 4.93 32.14
N ARG A 795 -13.78 5.28 30.89
CA ARG A 795 -15.15 5.20 30.38
C ARG A 795 -15.55 3.74 30.23
N TYR A 796 -14.69 2.90 29.69
CA TYR A 796 -14.93 1.47 29.48
C TYR A 796 -15.17 0.71 30.79
N ALA A 797 -14.60 1.15 31.90
CA ALA A 797 -14.83 0.60 33.24
C ALA A 797 -16.09 1.14 33.96
N SER A 798 -16.84 2.08 33.37
CA SER A 798 -17.98 2.74 34.02
C SER A 798 -19.21 1.83 34.17
N GLN A 799 -19.92 1.88 35.29
CA GLN A 799 -21.08 1.00 35.48
C GLN A 799 -22.29 1.43 34.62
N ALA A 800 -23.01 0.45 34.07
CA ALA A 800 -24.30 0.68 33.42
C ALA A 800 -25.34 1.11 34.48
N LYS A 801 -26.04 2.22 34.22
CA LYS A 801 -27.03 2.82 35.12
C LYS A 801 -28.36 3.08 34.42
N LEU A 802 -28.32 3.48 33.14
CA LEU A 802 -29.49 3.75 32.30
C LEU A 802 -29.76 2.58 31.36
N ALA A 803 -31.00 2.43 30.88
CA ALA A 803 -31.37 1.38 29.91
C ALA A 803 -30.46 1.36 28.67
N ARG A 804 -30.17 2.53 28.09
CA ARG A 804 -29.21 2.67 26.98
C ARG A 804 -27.82 2.12 27.31
N HIS A 805 -27.35 2.30 28.55
CA HIS A 805 -26.04 1.81 28.98
C HIS A 805 -25.99 0.28 29.02
N PHE A 806 -27.07 -0.40 29.36
CA PHE A 806 -27.08 -1.87 29.32
C PHE A 806 -27.00 -2.39 27.89
N VAL A 807 -27.70 -1.75 26.95
CA VAL A 807 -27.63 -2.13 25.52
C VAL A 807 -26.26 -1.82 24.93
N GLN A 808 -25.71 -0.64 25.21
CA GLN A 808 -24.46 -0.19 24.63
C GLN A 808 -23.24 -0.86 25.28
N TYR A 809 -23.17 -0.87 26.62
CA TYR A 809 -21.96 -1.24 27.33
C TYR A 809 -21.87 -2.75 27.59
N ASP A 810 -22.98 -3.42 27.87
CA ASP A 810 -22.98 -4.82 28.31
C ASP A 810 -23.35 -5.81 27.19
N LEU A 811 -24.11 -5.40 26.16
CA LEU A 811 -24.52 -6.29 25.05
C LEU A 811 -23.66 -6.16 23.78
N GLY A 812 -22.94 -5.06 23.60
CA GLY A 812 -21.98 -4.89 22.50
C GLY A 812 -20.78 -4.08 22.95
N GLU A 813 -20.13 -4.60 23.97
CA GLU A 813 -18.93 -4.11 24.61
C GLU A 813 -17.78 -3.90 23.63
N ASP A 814 -17.60 -4.82 22.66
CA ASP A 814 -16.55 -4.73 21.63
C ASP A 814 -16.78 -3.50 20.71
N ARG A 815 -18.03 -3.29 20.29
CA ARG A 815 -18.41 -2.12 19.47
C ARG A 815 -18.27 -0.84 20.26
N TRP A 816 -18.67 -0.84 21.54
CA TRP A 816 -18.53 0.33 22.39
C TRP A 816 -17.07 0.70 22.65
N LEU A 817 -16.19 -0.30 22.85
CA LEU A 817 -14.76 -0.07 22.95
C LEU A 817 -14.21 0.59 21.68
N CYS A 818 -14.63 0.12 20.49
CA CYS A 818 -14.26 0.74 19.22
C CYS A 818 -14.79 2.18 19.10
N THR A 819 -16.04 2.44 19.47
CA THR A 819 -16.60 3.81 19.51
C THR A 819 -15.77 4.73 20.40
N LEU A 820 -15.31 4.25 21.56
CA LEU A 820 -14.44 5.03 22.45
C LEU A 820 -13.07 5.30 21.82
N LEU A 821 -12.46 4.33 21.14
CA LEU A 821 -11.20 4.54 20.41
C LEU A 821 -11.36 5.61 19.31
N LEU A 822 -12.43 5.50 18.51
CA LEU A 822 -12.75 6.45 17.44
C LEU A 822 -12.96 7.88 17.98
N GLN A 823 -13.69 8.03 19.09
CA GLN A 823 -13.92 9.32 19.75
C GLN A 823 -12.65 9.93 20.38
N ASN A 824 -11.59 9.15 20.58
CA ASN A 824 -10.29 9.60 21.09
C ASN A 824 -9.23 9.76 19.97
N GLY A 825 -9.63 9.72 18.69
CA GLY A 825 -8.74 10.00 17.56
C GLY A 825 -8.02 8.80 16.98
N TYR A 826 -8.25 7.61 17.52
CA TYR A 826 -7.67 6.38 16.98
C TYR A 826 -8.50 5.85 15.82
N ARG A 827 -7.85 5.19 14.87
CA ARG A 827 -8.50 4.51 13.77
C ARG A 827 -8.73 3.03 14.10
N VAL A 828 -9.71 2.44 13.42
CA VAL A 828 -9.96 0.99 13.41
C VAL A 828 -9.91 0.49 11.97
N GLU A 829 -9.16 -0.58 11.71
CA GLU A 829 -8.96 -1.17 10.38
C GLU A 829 -9.37 -2.65 10.31
N TYR A 830 -9.70 -3.08 9.09
CA TYR A 830 -10.07 -4.45 8.76
C TYR A 830 -9.04 -5.05 7.79
N SER A 831 -8.51 -6.22 8.14
CA SER A 831 -7.58 -6.98 7.32
C SER A 831 -8.29 -8.17 6.67
N ALA A 832 -8.57 -8.04 5.37
CA ALA A 832 -9.25 -9.09 4.59
C ALA A 832 -8.42 -10.36 4.36
N ALA A 833 -7.10 -10.29 4.58
CA ALA A 833 -6.16 -11.40 4.39
C ALA A 833 -5.86 -12.16 5.70
N SER A 834 -6.31 -11.63 6.84
CA SER A 834 -6.07 -12.21 8.16
C SER A 834 -7.28 -13.06 8.54
N ASP A 835 -7.25 -14.34 8.20
CA ASP A 835 -8.40 -15.23 8.34
C ASP A 835 -8.45 -15.92 9.71
N SER A 836 -9.67 -16.05 10.23
CA SER A 836 -10.01 -16.73 11.48
C SER A 836 -11.36 -17.43 11.34
N TYR A 837 -11.58 -18.49 12.10
CA TYR A 837 -12.75 -19.36 11.99
C TYR A 837 -13.43 -19.52 13.34
N THR A 838 -14.76 -19.43 13.40
CA THR A 838 -15.56 -19.47 14.64
C THR A 838 -16.83 -20.27 14.40
N HIS A 839 -17.33 -20.96 15.43
CA HIS A 839 -18.59 -21.68 15.31
C HIS A 839 -19.77 -20.73 15.42
N CYS A 840 -20.64 -20.74 14.42
CA CYS A 840 -21.84 -19.90 14.42
C CYS A 840 -23.08 -20.68 14.90
N PRO A 841 -24.12 -19.99 15.40
CA PRO A 841 -25.37 -20.63 15.82
C PRO A 841 -26.00 -21.46 14.70
N GLU A 842 -26.21 -22.75 14.96
CA GLU A 842 -26.90 -23.65 14.02
C GLU A 842 -28.43 -23.62 14.24
N GLY A 843 -28.87 -23.34 15.48
CA GLY A 843 -30.27 -23.28 15.87
C GLY A 843 -30.86 -21.87 15.86
N PHE A 844 -32.14 -21.74 15.47
CA PHE A 844 -32.84 -20.45 15.40
C PHE A 844 -32.88 -19.68 16.73
N LYS A 845 -33.04 -20.37 17.86
CA LYS A 845 -33.11 -19.72 19.18
C LYS A 845 -31.80 -19.03 19.55
N GLU A 846 -30.68 -19.69 19.31
CA GLU A 846 -29.34 -19.14 19.57
C GLU A 846 -29.04 -17.97 18.63
N PHE A 847 -29.34 -18.14 17.34
CA PHE A 847 -29.25 -17.07 16.34
C PHE A 847 -30.10 -15.84 16.72
N TYR A 848 -31.37 -16.04 17.06
CA TYR A 848 -32.26 -14.95 17.47
C TYR A 848 -31.72 -14.20 18.70
N ASN A 849 -31.24 -14.93 19.70
CA ASN A 849 -30.64 -14.33 20.90
C ASN A 849 -29.36 -13.55 20.58
N GLN A 850 -28.55 -14.01 19.63
CA GLN A 850 -27.38 -13.29 19.14
C GLN A 850 -27.80 -11.97 18.46
N ARG A 851 -28.76 -12.02 17.54
CA ARG A 851 -29.26 -10.83 16.81
C ARG A 851 -29.92 -9.81 17.71
N ARG A 852 -30.64 -10.25 18.74
CA ARG A 852 -31.25 -9.37 19.75
C ARG A 852 -30.22 -8.59 20.58
N ARG A 853 -28.97 -9.04 20.63
CA ARG A 853 -27.86 -8.29 21.24
C ARG A 853 -27.20 -7.35 20.25
N TRP A 854 -26.89 -7.86 19.06
CA TRP A 854 -26.07 -7.15 18.07
C TRP A 854 -26.76 -5.96 17.42
N MET A 855 -28.02 -6.11 16.99
CA MET A 855 -28.72 -5.03 16.27
C MET A 855 -28.95 -3.81 17.16
N PRO A 856 -29.53 -3.93 18.38
CA PRO A 856 -29.74 -2.77 19.23
C PRO A 856 -28.44 -2.09 19.67
N SER A 857 -27.39 -2.87 19.94
CA SER A 857 -26.08 -2.30 20.29
C SER A 857 -25.44 -1.56 19.11
N THR A 858 -25.61 -2.06 17.88
CA THR A 858 -25.15 -1.37 16.68
C THR A 858 -25.83 -0.02 16.52
N THR A 859 -27.15 0.01 16.60
CA THR A 859 -27.94 1.26 16.54
C THR A 859 -27.53 2.23 17.65
N ALA A 860 -27.39 1.76 18.89
CA ALA A 860 -27.03 2.61 20.02
C ALA A 860 -25.64 3.26 19.86
N ASN A 861 -24.65 2.51 19.36
CA ASN A 861 -23.30 3.02 19.13
C ASN A 861 -23.22 3.98 17.94
N VAL A 862 -23.95 3.72 16.85
CA VAL A 862 -24.02 4.65 15.72
C VAL A 862 -24.67 5.96 16.14
N ILE A 863 -25.78 5.91 16.90
CA ILE A 863 -26.40 7.12 17.45
C ILE A 863 -25.42 7.89 18.35
N ASP A 864 -24.68 7.20 19.23
CA ASP A 864 -23.69 7.86 20.09
C ASP A 864 -22.55 8.53 19.31
N LEU A 865 -22.11 7.92 18.20
CA LEU A 865 -21.16 8.51 17.28
C LEU A 865 -21.72 9.76 16.59
N LEU A 866 -22.97 9.68 16.10
CA LEU A 866 -23.65 10.78 15.42
C LEU A 866 -23.92 11.96 16.36
N MET A 867 -24.31 11.71 17.61
CA MET A 867 -24.51 12.76 18.62
C MET A 867 -23.21 13.50 18.96
N ASN A 868 -22.07 12.82 18.89
CA ASN A 868 -20.74 13.37 19.16
C ASN A 868 -19.95 13.68 17.88
N CYS A 869 -20.61 13.82 16.73
CA CYS A 869 -19.96 13.90 15.42
C CYS A 869 -19.02 15.10 15.31
N GLU A 870 -19.44 16.29 15.73
CA GLU A 870 -18.63 17.52 15.66
C GLU A 870 -17.32 17.40 16.44
N ARG A 871 -17.36 16.77 17.63
CA ARG A 871 -16.16 16.51 18.42
C ARG A 871 -15.31 15.43 17.76
N THR A 872 -15.92 14.37 17.26
CA THR A 872 -15.21 13.24 16.67
C THR A 872 -14.50 13.65 15.38
N ILE A 873 -15.14 14.44 14.51
CA ILE A 873 -14.54 15.00 13.29
C ILE A 873 -13.33 15.89 13.61
N LYS A 874 -13.37 16.64 14.73
CA LYS A 874 -12.25 17.50 15.14
C LYS A 874 -11.05 16.73 15.69
N ILE A 875 -11.25 15.52 16.20
CA ILE A 875 -10.21 14.72 16.87
C ILE A 875 -9.70 13.60 15.94
N ASN A 876 -10.55 13.01 15.10
CA ASN A 876 -10.25 11.83 14.30
C ASN A 876 -10.25 12.14 12.79
N ASP A 877 -9.07 12.12 12.17
CA ASP A 877 -8.90 12.40 10.74
C ASP A 877 -9.55 11.37 9.81
N SER A 878 -9.91 10.19 10.33
CA SER A 878 -10.60 9.14 9.56
C SER A 878 -12.11 9.32 9.52
N ILE A 879 -12.67 10.25 10.30
CA ILE A 879 -14.10 10.51 10.39
C ILE A 879 -14.38 11.92 9.84
N SER A 880 -14.83 11.97 8.60
CA SER A 880 -15.13 13.21 7.89
C SER A 880 -16.63 13.52 7.86
N ARG A 881 -17.01 14.74 7.46
CA ARG A 881 -18.43 15.10 7.28
C ARG A 881 -19.15 14.17 6.29
N PRO A 882 -18.60 13.85 5.10
CA PRO A 882 -19.22 12.88 4.20
C PRO A 882 -19.36 11.48 4.82
N TYR A 883 -18.40 11.05 5.64
CA TYR A 883 -18.49 9.77 6.35
C TYR A 883 -19.65 9.77 7.35
N ILE A 884 -19.85 10.86 8.09
CA ILE A 884 -21.01 11.01 8.98
C ILE A 884 -22.33 11.00 8.19
N THR A 885 -22.39 11.67 7.03
CA THR A 885 -23.56 11.60 6.14
C THR A 885 -23.84 10.16 5.68
N TYR A 886 -22.80 9.41 5.30
CA TYR A 886 -22.93 7.99 4.96
C TYR A 886 -23.50 7.17 6.12
N GLN A 887 -23.03 7.40 7.35
CA GLN A 887 -23.55 6.71 8.55
C GLN A 887 -25.00 7.09 8.86
N ILE A 888 -25.41 8.34 8.60
CA ILE A 888 -26.82 8.76 8.73
C ILE A 888 -27.69 8.00 7.72
N ILE A 889 -27.26 7.91 6.45
CA ILE A 889 -28.00 7.18 5.41
C ILE A 889 -28.14 5.70 5.77
N LEU A 890 -27.06 5.07 6.24
CA LEU A 890 -27.11 3.68 6.71
C LEU A 890 -28.06 3.50 7.90
N LEU A 891 -28.03 4.42 8.87
CA LEU A 891 -28.91 4.35 10.03
C LEU A 891 -30.38 4.46 9.62
N ILE A 892 -30.70 5.40 8.73
CA ILE A 892 -32.06 5.57 8.19
C ILE A 892 -32.48 4.30 7.45
N GLY A 893 -31.64 3.76 6.57
CA GLY A 893 -31.91 2.52 5.84
C GLY A 893 -31.98 1.27 6.71
N THR A 894 -31.46 1.31 7.95
CA THR A 894 -31.61 0.22 8.92
C THR A 894 -32.91 0.33 9.72
N VAL A 895 -33.46 1.54 9.84
CA VAL A 895 -34.71 1.82 10.58
C VAL A 895 -35.94 1.65 9.68
N LEU A 896 -35.84 2.07 8.41
CA LEU A 896 -36.81 1.78 7.36
C LEU A 896 -36.81 0.28 7.03
#